data_AF-A0A1Z5KCC4-F1
#
_entry.id   AF-A0A1Z5KCC4-F1
#
_cell.length_a   1.000
_cell.length_b   1.000
_cell.length_c   1.000
_cell.angle_alpha   90.00
_cell.angle_beta   90.00
_cell.angle_gamma   90.00
#
_symmetry.space_group_name_H-M   'P 1'
#
loop_
_entity.id
_entity.type
_entity.pdbx_description
1 polymer ?
#
loop_
_entity_poly.entity_id
_entity_poly.type
_entity_poly.pdbx_seq_one_letter_code
_entity_poly.pdbx_strand_id
1 'polypeptide(L)'
;MVKMLGPPTKLHALCAASSINYEDVELELDERPGDAAVLDSRGRSPLHVLADNDALFLDPQGRFTVIAVIARLIQIYPEAMTSKDSMDRMPFVTLIEDWCTWVYDSEEQDRLRRRADVTNFFSLSEEHGADQQQGNSRRMSVNHVTRAAAQVTAGATRTALAGAKHMMKYVDEKFIRVDSLFHESNDGVGRGPSPKAARLYPQVKVWDEVYFAFEMISEIFDQLAGKNGGVRKIKYEGDIDEEEAGDKSTGGTSDSSSQSSQHRVLLNLDQEARSQYASHLIKCLPFLWKTILLIDDNNLRNAILEMPLFHRLRLVPESIGQWLTNMLRKQGTPAKRAVDFILIISKASSTDLTGGFRSVTGEDLHECENLRQETFAQLERLKGTIASLVVLDIKDVERAATSNAVWHLMNRNLTRPFVVGLMLVDIVLHITLMLAVRTSVGLQSTGNASSAVGEAIPAQVALFICTFYIIRKGAEAMALFNFSPTVFRAYVANMWTILDFLTVILTLCAISWNKRNPGEYRNGFNAAVVGLLWLKVLGILKVVNKHMSTFVMAVTKILRDLKYFAIVLFVIIFMIGDMMSIAVATKDNGTFCDSNPDDLDETLADFCSSNQMAAYLRIYALLLGDFDLDAYKATNGMIYLFFLFTIVGVVILLNVLIAVIDDSYERAKISGRNLFGRARVEFVAMNEALEAFLRPGMKPMKNEVGSATKVFFTLFYFGRWLVLISMISTALNAEIFHASRAIVAVDRRQDYFNLIVAVVLFVLLSAGLLIMTIFAFEKIVDEFTPGWTKALFNILQRISNFLVGIGAWYIFGVREVSVAGVKEIDTKDAEGDEWNGRIHYMEMFIQKALNQTKDDISLQIEELEKRMAEKQALL
;
A
#
# COMPACT_ATOMS: atom_id res chain seq x y z
N MET A 1 -28.89 33.62 22.78
CA MET A 1 -30.18 33.92 22.13
C MET A 1 -31.02 32.66 22.12
N VAL A 2 -32.22 32.67 22.70
CA VAL A 2 -33.20 31.58 22.55
C VAL A 2 -33.77 31.69 21.13
N LYS A 3 -33.52 30.69 20.27
CA LYS A 3 -34.08 30.65 18.91
C LYS A 3 -35.61 30.60 19.01
N MET A 4 -36.30 31.63 18.55
CA MET A 4 -37.77 31.66 18.54
C MET A 4 -38.27 30.76 17.41
N LEU A 5 -38.87 29.62 17.77
CA LEU A 5 -39.63 28.79 16.83
C LEU A 5 -40.92 29.55 16.48
N GLY A 6 -41.02 30.00 15.24
CA GLY A 6 -42.16 30.77 14.75
C GLY A 6 -43.05 29.95 13.81
N PRO A 7 -44.30 30.39 13.55
CA PRO A 7 -45.04 29.89 12.41
C PRO A 7 -44.26 30.15 11.10
N PRO A 8 -44.41 29.32 10.06
CA PRO A 8 -43.71 29.53 8.79
C PRO A 8 -44.01 30.93 8.23
N THR A 9 -42.95 31.67 7.94
CA THR A 9 -43.05 33.03 7.38
C THR A 9 -43.51 32.99 5.92
N LYS A 10 -43.86 34.15 5.36
CA LYS A 10 -44.18 34.28 3.93
C LYS A 10 -43.00 33.83 3.06
N LEU A 11 -41.77 34.10 3.49
CA LEU A 11 -40.55 33.61 2.87
C LEU A 11 -40.45 32.07 2.82
N HIS A 12 -40.86 31.36 3.89
CA HIS A 12 -40.92 29.89 3.85
C HIS A 12 -41.93 29.38 2.81
N ALA A 13 -43.08 30.05 2.69
CA ALA A 13 -44.09 29.69 1.69
C ALA A 13 -43.60 29.93 0.26
N LEU A 14 -42.86 31.03 0.02
CA LEU A 14 -42.21 31.29 -1.26
C LEU A 14 -41.15 30.23 -1.58
N CYS A 15 -40.28 29.88 -0.62
CA CYS A 15 -39.28 28.83 -0.81
C CYS A 15 -39.88 27.42 -1.05
N ALA A 16 -41.10 27.17 -0.57
CA ALA A 16 -41.84 25.92 -0.77
C ALA A 16 -42.66 25.87 -2.08
N ALA A 17 -42.79 26.98 -2.81
CA ALA A 17 -43.59 27.03 -4.03
C ALA A 17 -42.96 26.19 -5.15
N SER A 18 -43.78 25.52 -5.96
CA SER A 18 -43.29 24.69 -7.08
C SER A 18 -42.58 25.49 -8.17
N SER A 19 -42.80 26.80 -8.20
CA SER A 19 -42.12 27.78 -9.05
C SER A 19 -41.81 29.00 -8.21
N ILE A 20 -40.54 29.40 -8.18
CA ILE A 20 -40.09 30.60 -7.46
C ILE A 20 -39.94 31.74 -8.45
N ASN A 21 -40.50 32.90 -8.09
CA ASN A 21 -40.17 34.17 -8.72
C ASN A 21 -39.09 34.86 -7.88
N TYR A 22 -37.92 35.13 -8.47
CA TYR A 22 -36.81 35.76 -7.77
C TYR A 22 -37.19 37.14 -7.21
N GLU A 23 -37.98 37.93 -7.95
CA GLU A 23 -38.38 39.28 -7.55
C GLU A 23 -39.24 39.27 -6.28
N ASP A 24 -40.14 38.29 -6.14
CA ASP A 24 -40.99 38.17 -4.94
C ASP A 24 -40.18 37.78 -3.69
N VAL A 25 -39.15 36.96 -3.87
CA VAL A 25 -38.25 36.56 -2.79
C VAL A 25 -37.32 37.71 -2.41
N GLU A 26 -36.78 38.44 -3.39
CA GLU A 26 -35.95 39.62 -3.18
C GLU A 26 -36.73 40.73 -2.47
N LEU A 27 -37.97 41.00 -2.91
CA LEU A 27 -38.85 41.97 -2.27
C LEU A 27 -39.13 41.61 -0.80
N GLU A 28 -39.46 40.34 -0.52
CA GLU A 28 -39.70 39.91 0.86
C GLU A 28 -38.44 40.00 1.73
N LEU A 29 -37.27 39.68 1.17
CA LEU A 29 -35.98 39.77 1.86
C LEU A 29 -35.55 41.23 2.11
N ASP A 30 -35.90 42.15 1.23
CA ASP A 30 -35.65 43.58 1.40
C ASP A 30 -36.62 44.21 2.41
N GLU A 31 -37.90 43.81 2.40
CA GLU A 31 -38.89 44.27 3.38
C GLU A 31 -38.65 43.69 4.78
N ARG A 32 -38.24 42.42 4.87
CA ARG A 32 -38.10 41.66 6.12
C ARG A 32 -36.87 40.74 6.11
N PRO A 33 -35.65 41.30 6.18
CA PRO A 33 -34.42 40.49 6.15
C PRO A 33 -34.33 39.51 7.34
N GLY A 34 -34.97 39.83 8.46
CA GLY A 34 -35.05 38.95 9.63
C GLY A 34 -35.77 37.61 9.37
N ASP A 35 -36.65 37.55 8.36
CA ASP A 35 -37.38 36.33 8.02
C ASP A 35 -36.46 35.22 7.50
N ALA A 36 -35.26 35.56 7.01
CA ALA A 36 -34.22 34.60 6.61
C ALA A 36 -33.67 33.79 7.80
N ALA A 37 -33.72 34.35 9.01
CA ALA A 37 -33.24 33.72 10.24
C ALA A 37 -34.33 33.02 11.06
N VAL A 38 -35.61 33.23 10.73
CA VAL A 38 -36.74 32.59 11.42
C VAL A 38 -36.74 31.10 11.10
N LEU A 39 -36.89 30.27 12.13
CA LEU A 39 -37.04 28.82 11.98
C LEU A 39 -38.52 28.46 12.06
N ASP A 40 -38.97 27.58 11.15
CA ASP A 40 -40.32 27.01 11.18
C ASP A 40 -40.55 26.12 12.42
N SER A 41 -41.74 25.57 12.54
CA SER A 41 -42.10 24.66 13.65
C SER A 41 -41.28 23.37 13.70
N ARG A 42 -40.54 23.03 12.65
CA ARG A 42 -39.60 21.90 12.57
C ARG A 42 -38.15 22.33 12.74
N GLY A 43 -37.90 23.59 13.09
CA GLY A 43 -36.56 24.15 13.21
C GLY A 43 -35.87 24.40 11.87
N ARG A 44 -36.59 24.34 10.74
CA ARG A 44 -36.03 24.55 9.40
C ARG A 44 -36.03 26.04 9.06
N SER A 45 -34.92 26.54 8.55
CA SER A 45 -34.85 27.87 7.95
C SER A 45 -35.48 27.88 6.54
N PRO A 46 -35.75 29.06 5.94
CA PRO A 46 -36.20 29.14 4.55
C PRO A 46 -35.24 28.41 3.59
N LEU A 47 -33.94 28.42 3.89
CA LEU A 47 -32.92 27.71 3.11
C LEU A 47 -33.06 26.18 3.17
N HIS A 48 -33.47 25.62 4.32
CA HIS A 48 -33.81 24.19 4.39
C HIS A 48 -35.03 23.86 3.55
N VAL A 49 -36.07 24.70 3.62
CA VAL A 49 -37.31 24.49 2.85
C VAL A 49 -37.02 24.57 1.34
N LEU A 50 -36.18 25.51 0.93
CA LEU A 50 -35.72 25.64 -0.45
C LEU A 50 -34.90 24.43 -0.90
N ALA A 51 -34.00 23.93 -0.04
CA ALA A 51 -33.18 22.75 -0.31
C ALA A 51 -34.00 21.45 -0.43
N ASP A 52 -35.17 21.38 0.22
CA ASP A 52 -36.10 20.25 0.16
C ASP A 52 -37.09 20.33 -1.04
N ASN A 53 -37.04 21.39 -1.86
CA ASN A 53 -38.02 21.65 -2.92
C ASN A 53 -37.66 21.00 -4.26
N ASP A 54 -38.00 19.72 -4.41
CA ASP A 54 -37.72 18.90 -5.60
C ASP A 54 -38.23 19.51 -6.92
N ALA A 55 -39.34 20.26 -6.89
CA ALA A 55 -39.96 20.82 -8.08
C ALA A 55 -39.05 21.84 -8.78
N LEU A 56 -38.25 22.59 -8.01
CA LEU A 56 -37.34 23.61 -8.54
C LEU A 56 -36.06 23.00 -9.12
N PHE A 57 -35.60 21.87 -8.58
CA PHE A 57 -34.38 21.21 -9.05
C PHE A 57 -34.59 20.46 -10.38
N LEU A 58 -35.84 20.08 -10.67
CA LEU A 58 -36.20 19.41 -11.92
C LEU A 58 -36.30 20.35 -13.12
N ASP A 59 -36.50 21.66 -12.90
CA ASP A 59 -36.59 22.66 -13.95
C ASP A 59 -35.25 23.38 -14.17
N PRO A 60 -34.63 23.33 -15.37
CA PRO A 60 -33.39 24.04 -15.68
C PRO A 60 -33.48 25.55 -15.44
N GLN A 61 -34.63 26.19 -15.67
CA GLN A 61 -34.79 27.62 -15.35
C GLN A 61 -34.90 27.84 -13.84
N GLY A 62 -35.69 27.01 -13.15
CA GLY A 62 -35.75 26.95 -11.69
C GLY A 62 -34.38 26.89 -11.02
N ARG A 63 -33.43 26.11 -11.56
CA ARG A 63 -32.05 26.01 -11.06
C ARG A 63 -31.31 27.34 -10.98
N PHE A 64 -31.37 28.16 -12.05
CA PHE A 64 -30.73 29.48 -12.05
C PHE A 64 -31.37 30.42 -11.02
N THR A 65 -32.70 30.39 -10.92
CA THR A 65 -33.45 31.18 -9.94
C THR A 65 -33.11 30.75 -8.51
N VAL A 66 -32.99 29.45 -8.25
CA VAL A 66 -32.60 28.89 -6.95
C VAL A 66 -31.19 29.33 -6.56
N ILE A 67 -30.22 29.30 -7.49
CA ILE A 67 -28.86 29.82 -7.24
C ILE A 67 -28.92 31.28 -6.77
N ALA A 68 -29.66 32.12 -7.48
CA ALA A 68 -29.77 33.54 -7.16
C ALA A 68 -30.44 33.76 -5.79
N VAL A 69 -31.52 33.03 -5.50
CA VAL A 69 -32.21 33.10 -4.20
C VAL A 69 -31.31 32.62 -3.05
N ILE A 70 -30.58 31.52 -3.24
CA ILE A 70 -29.65 31.00 -2.23
C ILE A 70 -28.54 32.01 -1.96
N ALA A 71 -27.97 32.59 -3.01
CA ALA A 71 -26.95 33.63 -2.88
C ALA A 71 -27.45 34.82 -2.07
N ARG A 72 -28.69 35.26 -2.34
CA ARG A 72 -29.34 36.36 -1.60
C ARG A 72 -29.61 35.99 -0.14
N LEU A 73 -30.13 34.78 0.13
CA LEU A 73 -30.39 34.29 1.49
C LEU A 73 -29.11 34.21 2.33
N ILE A 74 -28.01 33.71 1.75
CA ILE A 74 -26.71 33.59 2.42
C ILE A 74 -26.08 34.95 2.64
N GLN A 75 -26.26 35.89 1.70
CA GLN A 75 -25.79 37.26 1.85
C GLN A 75 -26.46 37.96 3.07
N ILE A 76 -27.75 37.68 3.31
CA ILE A 76 -28.51 38.29 4.41
C ILE A 76 -28.26 37.55 5.74
N TYR A 77 -28.26 36.22 5.72
CA TYR A 77 -28.08 35.39 6.90
C TYR A 77 -27.14 34.20 6.62
N PRO A 78 -25.80 34.41 6.66
CA PRO A 78 -24.83 33.37 6.32
C PRO A 78 -24.88 32.17 7.28
N GLU A 79 -25.28 32.40 8.54
CA GLU A 79 -25.47 31.35 9.54
C GLU A 79 -26.59 30.35 9.15
N ALA A 80 -27.46 30.68 8.18
CA ALA A 80 -28.46 29.76 7.63
C ALA A 80 -27.84 28.44 7.15
N MET A 81 -26.62 28.47 6.62
CA MET A 81 -25.91 27.29 6.13
C MET A 81 -25.52 26.33 7.25
N THR A 82 -25.13 26.87 8.40
CA THR A 82 -24.77 26.09 9.59
C THR A 82 -25.95 25.86 10.53
N SER A 83 -27.09 26.48 10.24
CA SER A 83 -28.31 26.26 11.01
C SER A 83 -28.77 24.82 10.82
N LYS A 84 -29.16 24.18 11.91
CA LYS A 84 -29.61 22.80 11.91
C LYS A 84 -31.11 22.72 12.17
N ASP A 85 -31.78 21.82 11.46
CA ASP A 85 -33.18 21.49 11.71
C ASP A 85 -33.36 20.71 13.04
N SER A 86 -34.61 20.38 13.37
CA SER A 86 -34.94 19.56 14.55
C SER A 86 -34.35 18.14 14.53
N MET A 87 -33.88 17.68 13.37
CA MET A 87 -33.22 16.39 13.16
C MET A 87 -31.69 16.52 13.14
N ASP A 88 -31.14 17.67 13.53
CA ASP A 88 -29.72 18.00 13.48
C ASP A 88 -29.15 18.00 12.05
N ARG A 89 -29.92 18.31 11.01
CA ARG A 89 -29.44 18.38 9.62
C ARG A 89 -29.28 19.83 9.16
N MET A 90 -28.20 20.11 8.44
CA MET A 90 -28.01 21.38 7.73
C MET A 90 -28.76 21.38 6.38
N PRO A 91 -28.96 22.55 5.73
CA PRO A 91 -29.55 22.63 4.39
C PRO A 91 -28.82 21.71 3.39
N PHE A 92 -29.52 21.20 2.37
CA PHE A 92 -29.01 20.28 1.32
C PHE A 92 -28.52 18.90 1.78
N VAL A 93 -28.28 18.67 3.09
CA VAL A 93 -27.85 17.36 3.60
C VAL A 93 -28.90 16.29 3.31
N THR A 94 -30.19 16.58 3.51
CA THR A 94 -31.30 15.66 3.25
C THR A 94 -31.33 15.19 1.79
N LEU A 95 -31.11 16.11 0.83
CA LEU A 95 -31.12 15.78 -0.60
C LEU A 95 -29.99 14.79 -0.96
N ILE A 96 -28.79 15.01 -0.41
CA ILE A 96 -27.65 14.11 -0.65
C ILE A 96 -27.84 12.78 0.10
N GLU A 97 -28.46 12.81 1.29
CA GLU A 97 -28.81 11.61 2.07
C GLU A 97 -29.79 10.70 1.31
N ASP A 98 -30.86 11.30 0.78
CA ASP A 98 -31.88 10.61 0.00
C ASP A 98 -31.26 9.98 -1.25
N TRP A 99 -30.39 10.70 -1.95
CA TRP A 99 -29.65 10.14 -3.08
C TRP A 99 -28.71 8.99 -2.68
N CYS A 100 -27.90 9.16 -1.62
CA CYS A 100 -27.01 8.10 -1.16
C CYS A 100 -27.81 6.84 -0.83
N THR A 101 -28.94 7.00 -0.13
CA THR A 101 -29.84 5.91 0.23
C THR A 101 -30.43 5.25 -1.02
N TRP A 102 -30.87 6.03 -1.99
CA TRP A 102 -31.39 5.53 -3.27
C TRP A 102 -30.34 4.74 -4.07
N VAL A 103 -29.08 5.18 -4.12
CA VAL A 103 -28.00 4.45 -4.80
C VAL A 103 -27.78 3.07 -4.13
N TYR A 104 -27.82 3.00 -2.81
CA TYR A 104 -27.68 1.73 -2.10
C TYR A 104 -28.89 0.80 -2.27
N ASP A 105 -30.10 1.36 -2.17
CA ASP A 105 -31.33 0.59 -2.31
C ASP A 105 -31.50 0.05 -3.75
N SER A 106 -31.13 0.84 -4.76
CA SER A 106 -31.14 0.40 -6.17
C SER A 106 -30.10 -0.69 -6.45
N GLU A 107 -28.87 -0.58 -5.91
CA GLU A 107 -27.85 -1.62 -6.06
C GLU A 107 -28.31 -2.95 -5.41
N GLU A 108 -28.91 -2.88 -4.22
CA GLU A 108 -29.41 -4.08 -3.53
C GLU A 108 -30.62 -4.67 -4.27
N GLN A 109 -31.54 -3.85 -4.77
CA GLN A 109 -32.63 -4.32 -5.63
C GLN A 109 -32.11 -4.99 -6.91
N ASP A 110 -31.09 -4.44 -7.55
CA ASP A 110 -30.46 -5.04 -8.74
C ASP A 110 -29.74 -6.35 -8.42
N ARG A 111 -29.15 -6.49 -7.23
CA ARG A 111 -28.60 -7.76 -6.77
C ARG A 111 -29.69 -8.79 -6.50
N LEU A 112 -30.80 -8.36 -5.90
CA LEU A 112 -31.96 -9.22 -5.66
C LEU A 112 -32.60 -9.66 -6.98
N ARG A 113 -32.74 -8.77 -7.96
CA ARG A 113 -33.19 -9.10 -9.32
C ARG A 113 -32.26 -10.09 -9.99
N ARG A 114 -30.93 -9.85 -9.97
CA ARG A 114 -29.95 -10.80 -10.52
C ARG A 114 -29.99 -12.17 -9.85
N ARG A 115 -30.21 -12.22 -8.53
CA ARG A 115 -30.41 -13.50 -7.82
C ARG A 115 -31.72 -14.17 -8.23
N ALA A 116 -32.81 -13.41 -8.33
CA ALA A 116 -34.09 -13.93 -8.79
C ALA A 116 -33.98 -14.48 -10.21
N ASP A 117 -33.30 -13.80 -11.13
CA ASP A 117 -33.07 -14.25 -12.50
C ASP A 117 -32.24 -15.53 -12.56
N VAL A 118 -31.19 -15.64 -11.74
CA VAL A 118 -30.39 -16.88 -11.64
C VAL A 118 -31.23 -18.02 -11.07
N THR A 119 -32.06 -17.75 -10.05
CA THR A 119 -32.94 -18.76 -9.44
C THR A 119 -34.03 -19.21 -10.42
N ASN A 120 -34.64 -18.27 -11.14
CA ASN A 120 -35.63 -18.52 -12.19
C ASN A 120 -35.00 -19.28 -13.37
N PHE A 121 -33.74 -19.00 -13.71
CA PHE A 121 -33.00 -19.74 -14.74
C PHE A 121 -32.75 -21.20 -14.33
N PHE A 122 -32.37 -21.45 -13.06
CA PHE A 122 -32.23 -22.81 -12.55
C PHE A 122 -33.58 -23.54 -12.46
N SER A 123 -34.66 -22.87 -12.05
CA SER A 123 -35.98 -23.50 -12.02
C SER A 123 -36.50 -23.83 -13.42
N LEU A 124 -36.30 -22.95 -14.41
CA LEU A 124 -36.65 -23.22 -15.81
C LEU A 124 -35.81 -24.36 -16.42
N SER A 125 -34.53 -24.48 -16.01
CA SER A 125 -33.67 -25.58 -16.42
C SER A 125 -34.04 -26.92 -15.77
N GLU A 126 -34.56 -26.93 -14.53
CA GLU A 126 -35.09 -28.14 -13.90
C GLU A 126 -36.43 -28.55 -14.52
N GLU A 127 -37.30 -27.60 -14.86
CA GLU A 127 -38.59 -27.88 -15.51
C GLU A 127 -38.40 -28.48 -16.91
N HIS A 128 -37.45 -27.97 -17.70
CA HIS A 128 -37.10 -28.55 -19.00
C HIS A 128 -36.33 -29.88 -18.90
N GLY A 129 -35.70 -30.17 -17.76
CA GLY A 129 -35.08 -31.46 -17.47
C GLY A 129 -36.08 -32.55 -17.06
N ALA A 130 -37.21 -32.16 -16.46
CA ALA A 130 -38.24 -33.09 -15.99
C ALA A 130 -39.09 -33.66 -17.15
N ASP A 131 -39.36 -32.85 -18.18
CA ASP A 131 -40.15 -33.29 -19.34
C ASP A 131 -39.37 -34.22 -20.31
N GLN A 132 -38.05 -34.34 -20.17
CA GLN A 132 -37.24 -35.27 -20.96
C GLN A 132 -36.97 -36.62 -20.28
N GLN A 133 -37.49 -36.87 -19.07
CA GLN A 133 -37.28 -38.14 -18.35
C GLN A 133 -38.53 -39.02 -18.17
N GLN A 134 -39.68 -38.68 -18.78
CA GLN A 134 -40.80 -39.62 -18.90
C GLN A 134 -40.65 -40.48 -20.17
N GLY A 135 -39.70 -41.42 -20.17
CA GLY A 135 -39.52 -42.26 -21.36
C GLY A 135 -38.42 -43.32 -21.33
N ASN A 136 -38.19 -44.03 -20.22
CA ASN A 136 -37.80 -45.45 -20.19
C ASN A 136 -37.28 -45.85 -18.81
N SER A 137 -38.13 -46.52 -18.02
CA SER A 137 -37.67 -47.35 -16.92
C SER A 137 -37.20 -48.70 -17.49
N ARG A 138 -35.91 -48.82 -17.81
CA ARG A 138 -35.26 -50.12 -17.97
C ARG A 138 -34.14 -50.23 -16.93
N ARG A 139 -34.35 -51.15 -15.98
CA ARG A 139 -33.32 -51.67 -15.06
C ARG A 139 -32.04 -51.96 -15.85
N MET A 140 -30.96 -51.24 -15.54
CA MET A 140 -29.60 -51.70 -15.84
C MET A 140 -28.83 -51.82 -14.54
N SER A 141 -28.13 -52.95 -14.44
CA SER A 141 -27.39 -53.41 -13.28
C SER A 141 -26.18 -52.52 -12.98
N VAL A 142 -25.91 -52.40 -11.69
CA VAL A 142 -24.66 -51.95 -11.08
C VAL A 142 -23.50 -52.74 -11.67
N ASN A 143 -22.78 -52.19 -12.66
CA ASN A 143 -21.37 -52.53 -12.97
C ASN A 143 -20.67 -51.67 -14.06
N HIS A 144 -21.22 -50.53 -14.52
CA HIS A 144 -20.58 -49.71 -15.57
C HIS A 144 -20.27 -48.24 -15.22
N VAL A 145 -20.39 -47.85 -13.95
CA VAL A 145 -20.33 -46.43 -13.53
C VAL A 145 -18.89 -45.84 -13.52
N THR A 146 -17.83 -46.65 -13.56
CA THR A 146 -16.45 -46.13 -13.40
C THR A 146 -15.69 -45.84 -14.70
N ARG A 147 -16.23 -46.13 -15.90
CA ARG A 147 -15.53 -45.82 -17.18
C ARG A 147 -16.14 -44.68 -18.00
N ALA A 148 -17.41 -44.33 -17.80
CA ALA A 148 -18.04 -43.22 -18.52
C ALA A 148 -17.68 -41.84 -17.95
N ALA A 149 -17.30 -41.73 -16.67
CA ALA A 149 -16.94 -40.47 -16.02
C ALA A 149 -15.60 -39.87 -16.52
N ALA A 150 -14.72 -40.68 -17.15
CA ALA A 150 -13.42 -40.24 -17.65
C ALA A 150 -13.45 -39.74 -19.11
N GLN A 151 -14.49 -40.08 -19.89
CA GLN A 151 -14.61 -39.60 -21.29
C GLN A 151 -15.47 -38.33 -21.43
N VAL A 152 -16.30 -38.00 -20.43
CA VAL A 152 -17.12 -36.77 -20.45
C VAL A 152 -16.32 -35.53 -20.01
N THR A 153 -15.22 -35.70 -19.28
CA THR A 153 -14.37 -34.59 -18.79
C THR A 153 -13.42 -34.01 -19.84
N ALA A 154 -13.23 -34.66 -20.99
CA ALA A 154 -12.34 -34.17 -22.07
C ALA A 154 -13.08 -33.42 -23.20
N GLY A 155 -14.40 -33.53 -23.29
CA GLY A 155 -15.23 -32.88 -24.33
C GLY A 155 -15.91 -31.58 -23.90
N ALA A 156 -16.05 -31.32 -22.60
CA ALA A 156 -16.88 -30.24 -22.07
C ALA A 156 -16.23 -28.84 -22.09
N THR A 157 -14.93 -28.73 -22.38
CA THR A 157 -14.20 -27.44 -22.37
C THR A 157 -14.13 -26.72 -23.72
N ARG A 158 -14.47 -27.38 -24.85
CA ARG A 158 -14.49 -26.72 -26.17
C ARG A 158 -15.87 -26.18 -26.57
N THR A 159 -16.97 -26.79 -26.11
CA THR A 159 -18.34 -26.33 -26.39
C THR A 159 -18.82 -25.24 -25.42
N ALA A 160 -18.32 -25.22 -24.18
CA ALA A 160 -18.62 -24.16 -23.21
C ALA A 160 -18.05 -22.78 -23.63
N LEU A 161 -16.91 -22.75 -24.33
CA LEU A 161 -16.28 -21.50 -24.81
C LEU A 161 -16.95 -20.95 -26.08
N ALA A 162 -17.55 -21.81 -26.91
CA ALA A 162 -18.32 -21.39 -28.09
C ALA A 162 -19.74 -20.91 -27.71
N GLY A 163 -20.36 -21.54 -26.71
CA GLY A 163 -21.64 -21.10 -26.14
C GLY A 163 -21.54 -19.74 -25.43
N ALA A 164 -20.48 -19.51 -24.64
CA ALA A 164 -20.27 -18.24 -23.94
C ALA A 164 -20.07 -17.04 -24.90
N LYS A 165 -19.47 -17.25 -26.07
CA LYS A 165 -19.23 -16.19 -27.06
C LYS A 165 -20.48 -15.82 -27.87
N HIS A 166 -21.42 -16.75 -28.04
CA HIS A 166 -22.71 -16.50 -28.68
C HIS A 166 -23.74 -15.93 -27.69
N MET A 167 -23.63 -16.28 -26.41
CA MET A 167 -24.50 -15.78 -25.33
C MET A 167 -24.15 -14.34 -24.93
N MET A 168 -22.88 -13.94 -24.97
CA MET A 168 -22.48 -12.53 -24.77
C MET A 168 -23.00 -11.60 -25.88
N LYS A 169 -23.12 -12.09 -27.12
CA LYS A 169 -23.65 -11.31 -28.25
C LYS A 169 -25.17 -11.15 -28.22
N TYR A 170 -25.88 -12.07 -27.55
CA TYR A 170 -27.35 -12.02 -27.40
C TYR A 170 -27.80 -11.16 -26.20
N VAL A 171 -26.90 -10.90 -25.24
CA VAL A 171 -27.17 -10.04 -24.08
C VAL A 171 -26.97 -8.55 -24.42
N ASP A 172 -26.08 -8.20 -25.35
CA ASP A 172 -25.87 -6.81 -25.79
C ASP A 172 -27.02 -6.26 -26.66
N GLU A 173 -27.73 -7.11 -27.42
CA GLU A 173 -28.79 -6.66 -28.34
C GLU A 173 -30.14 -6.37 -27.66
N LYS A 174 -30.33 -6.80 -26.40
CA LYS A 174 -31.57 -6.56 -25.64
C LYS A 174 -31.51 -5.39 -24.66
N PHE A 175 -30.36 -4.74 -24.50
CA PHE A 175 -30.18 -3.64 -23.56
C PHE A 175 -30.65 -2.26 -24.06
N ILE A 176 -31.27 -2.18 -25.26
CA ILE A 176 -31.75 -0.92 -25.88
C ILE A 176 -33.30 -0.82 -25.95
N ARG A 177 -34.05 -1.77 -25.35
CA ARG A 177 -35.53 -1.70 -25.40
C ARG A 177 -36.20 -2.16 -24.11
N VAL A 178 -36.16 -1.32 -23.07
CA VAL A 178 -37.05 -1.42 -21.92
C VAL A 178 -37.48 -0.01 -21.51
N ASP A 179 -38.37 0.59 -22.30
CA ASP A 179 -39.07 1.85 -21.95
C ASP A 179 -40.61 1.71 -22.08
N SER A 180 -41.12 0.49 -22.17
CA SER A 180 -42.56 0.26 -22.33
C SER A 180 -43.03 -0.93 -21.49
N LEU A 181 -43.16 -0.75 -20.18
CA LEU A 181 -43.97 -1.62 -19.30
C LEU A 181 -44.19 -0.92 -17.95
N PHE A 182 -44.91 0.21 -17.99
CA PHE A 182 -45.67 0.70 -16.84
C PHE A 182 -47.15 0.63 -17.24
N HIS A 183 -47.78 -0.49 -16.91
CA HIS A 183 -49.24 -0.57 -16.82
C HIS A 183 -49.59 -0.98 -15.40
N GLU A 184 -50.41 -0.15 -14.76
CA GLU A 184 -51.00 -0.35 -13.44
C GLU A 184 -51.64 -1.75 -13.33
N SER A 185 -51.20 -2.53 -12.34
CA SER A 185 -52.05 -3.60 -11.79
C SER A 185 -52.57 -3.12 -10.44
N ASN A 186 -53.87 -2.90 -10.41
CA ASN A 186 -54.63 -2.41 -9.28
C ASN A 186 -55.18 -3.63 -8.54
N ASP A 187 -54.44 -4.17 -7.57
CA ASP A 187 -54.95 -5.20 -6.68
C ASP A 187 -54.81 -4.73 -5.22
N GLY A 188 -55.96 -4.38 -4.66
CA GLY A 188 -56.10 -3.94 -3.29
C GLY A 188 -55.98 -5.10 -2.31
N VAL A 189 -54.97 -5.06 -1.44
CA VAL A 189 -55.03 -5.62 -0.10
C VAL A 189 -54.28 -4.67 0.84
N GLY A 190 -55.01 -4.10 1.80
CA GLY A 190 -54.52 -3.12 2.75
C GLY A 190 -53.38 -3.64 3.64
N ARG A 191 -52.18 -3.13 3.40
CA ARG A 191 -51.22 -2.80 4.45
C ARG A 191 -50.92 -1.33 4.32
N GLY A 192 -51.21 -0.57 5.38
CA GLY A 192 -50.94 0.86 5.43
C GLY A 192 -49.48 1.15 5.05
N PRO A 193 -49.22 2.09 4.13
CA PRO A 193 -47.85 2.44 3.79
C PRO A 193 -47.18 3.03 5.03
N SER A 194 -46.06 2.44 5.45
CA SER A 194 -45.14 3.18 6.32
C SER A 194 -44.71 4.44 5.54
N PRO A 195 -44.58 5.61 6.17
CA PRO A 195 -44.22 6.85 5.50
C PRO A 195 -42.72 6.84 5.15
N LYS A 196 -42.36 6.00 4.18
CA LYS A 196 -41.19 6.17 3.33
C LYS A 196 -41.76 6.33 1.93
N ALA A 197 -42.23 7.54 1.62
CA ALA A 197 -42.43 7.93 0.24
C ALA A 197 -41.04 7.98 -0.40
N ALA A 198 -40.55 6.82 -0.85
CA ALA A 198 -39.37 6.75 -1.68
C ALA A 198 -39.69 7.58 -2.93
N ARG A 199 -39.02 8.71 -3.08
CA ARG A 199 -39.08 9.52 -4.29
C ARG A 199 -38.86 8.58 -5.48
N LEU A 200 -39.84 8.50 -6.36
CA LEU A 200 -39.81 7.63 -7.55
C LEU A 200 -38.95 8.33 -8.60
N TYR A 201 -37.68 7.95 -8.59
CA TYR A 201 -36.64 8.56 -9.41
C TYR A 201 -36.41 7.80 -10.73
N PRO A 202 -36.57 8.42 -11.91
CA PRO A 202 -35.97 7.92 -13.14
C PRO A 202 -34.44 8.06 -13.05
N GLN A 203 -33.67 7.01 -13.40
CA GLN A 203 -32.20 6.97 -13.20
C GLN A 203 -31.44 8.21 -13.72
N VAL A 204 -31.86 8.79 -14.86
CA VAL A 204 -31.17 9.94 -15.47
C VAL A 204 -31.41 11.23 -14.68
N LYS A 205 -32.58 11.42 -14.06
CA LYS A 205 -32.93 12.68 -13.41
C LYS A 205 -32.26 12.88 -12.04
N VAL A 206 -31.95 11.80 -11.33
CA VAL A 206 -31.33 11.85 -9.99
C VAL A 206 -29.93 12.42 -10.03
N TRP A 207 -29.18 12.08 -11.07
CA TRP A 207 -27.80 12.55 -11.20
C TRP A 207 -27.74 14.04 -11.44
N ASP A 208 -28.65 14.58 -12.24
CA ASP A 208 -28.71 16.01 -12.50
C ASP A 208 -29.08 16.80 -11.23
N GLU A 209 -29.97 16.27 -10.39
CA GLU A 209 -30.34 16.88 -9.10
C GLU A 209 -29.17 16.88 -8.10
N VAL A 210 -28.43 15.77 -8.02
CA VAL A 210 -27.34 15.60 -7.05
C VAL A 210 -26.08 16.33 -7.48
N TYR A 211 -25.76 16.27 -8.77
CA TYR A 211 -24.69 17.06 -9.34
C TYR A 211 -24.96 18.55 -9.08
N PHE A 212 -26.19 18.99 -9.33
CA PHE A 212 -26.61 20.35 -9.00
C PHE A 212 -26.55 20.64 -7.51
N ALA A 213 -26.92 19.71 -6.62
CA ALA A 213 -26.77 19.88 -5.18
C ALA A 213 -25.30 20.08 -4.77
N PHE A 214 -24.37 19.31 -5.33
CA PHE A 214 -22.94 19.50 -5.08
C PHE A 214 -22.42 20.80 -5.66
N GLU A 215 -22.86 21.17 -6.87
CA GLU A 215 -22.53 22.45 -7.49
C GLU A 215 -23.03 23.62 -6.64
N MET A 216 -24.26 23.53 -6.13
CA MET A 216 -24.86 24.50 -5.22
C MET A 216 -24.04 24.63 -3.94
N ILE A 217 -23.76 23.52 -3.26
CA ILE A 217 -22.95 23.55 -2.03
C ILE A 217 -21.56 24.11 -2.33
N SER A 218 -20.98 23.78 -3.49
CA SER A 218 -19.69 24.31 -3.91
C SER A 218 -19.74 25.82 -4.13
N GLU A 219 -20.74 26.33 -4.84
CA GLU A 219 -20.92 27.77 -5.09
C GLU A 219 -21.20 28.53 -3.79
N ILE A 220 -21.95 27.93 -2.87
CA ILE A 220 -22.13 28.49 -1.51
C ILE A 220 -20.79 28.56 -0.78
N PHE A 221 -19.99 27.50 -0.84
CA PHE A 221 -18.67 27.43 -0.24
C PHE A 221 -17.68 28.45 -0.82
N ASP A 222 -17.91 28.85 -2.07
CA ASP A 222 -17.19 29.88 -2.81
C ASP A 222 -17.65 31.28 -2.40
N GLN A 223 -18.95 31.49 -2.22
CA GLN A 223 -19.51 32.75 -1.74
C GLN A 223 -19.08 33.05 -0.30
N LEU A 224 -19.12 32.04 0.59
CA LEU A 224 -18.55 32.11 1.93
C LEU A 224 -17.03 32.32 1.92
N ALA A 225 -16.34 32.03 0.82
CA ALA A 225 -14.90 32.30 0.67
C ALA A 225 -14.60 33.73 0.22
N GLY A 226 -15.62 34.55 -0.05
CA GLY A 226 -15.44 35.94 -0.48
C GLY A 226 -15.05 36.10 -1.94
N LYS A 227 -15.33 35.11 -2.81
CA LYS A 227 -15.04 35.11 -4.27
C LYS A 227 -15.52 36.39 -4.98
N ASN A 228 -16.55 37.06 -4.45
CA ASN A 228 -17.09 38.31 -5.00
C ASN A 228 -16.44 39.60 -4.49
N GLY A 229 -15.32 39.54 -3.77
CA GLY A 229 -14.53 40.72 -3.45
C GLY A 229 -15.36 41.84 -2.79
N GLY A 230 -15.80 41.59 -1.55
CA GLY A 230 -16.46 42.59 -0.73
C GLY A 230 -17.91 42.25 -0.46
N VAL A 231 -18.17 41.88 0.79
CA VAL A 231 -19.32 42.47 1.47
C VAL A 231 -19.21 43.97 1.22
N ARG A 232 -20.00 44.52 0.28
CA ARG A 232 -20.26 45.95 0.22
C ARG A 232 -20.58 46.30 1.66
N LYS A 233 -19.72 47.10 2.33
CA LYS A 233 -20.12 47.80 3.54
C LYS A 233 -21.46 48.42 3.19
N ILE A 234 -22.54 47.88 3.75
CA ILE A 234 -23.80 48.61 3.83
C ILE A 234 -23.39 49.79 4.70
N LYS A 235 -23.01 50.88 4.05
CA LYS A 235 -22.78 52.16 4.69
C LYS A 235 -24.16 52.46 5.24
N TYR A 236 -24.31 52.36 6.56
CA TYR A 236 -25.50 52.88 7.22
C TYR A 236 -25.50 54.37 6.89
N GLU A 237 -26.30 54.72 5.90
CA GLU A 237 -26.55 56.07 5.45
C GLU A 237 -27.52 56.66 6.48
N GLY A 238 -26.95 57.07 7.60
CA GLY A 238 -27.69 57.43 8.80
C GLY A 238 -26.77 57.98 9.87
N ASP A 239 -25.76 58.76 9.48
CA ASP A 239 -25.16 59.75 10.37
C ASP A 239 -25.12 61.08 9.62
N ILE A 240 -25.73 62.03 10.29
CA ILE A 240 -26.18 63.34 9.84
C ILE A 240 -24.99 64.27 9.66
N ASP A 241 -25.17 65.20 8.73
CA ASP A 241 -24.28 66.30 8.40
C ASP A 241 -23.77 67.05 9.64
N GLU A 242 -22.46 66.98 9.91
CA GLU A 242 -21.74 68.07 10.57
C GLU A 242 -20.59 68.52 9.65
N GLU A 243 -20.93 69.54 8.88
CA GLU A 243 -20.07 70.35 8.04
C GLU A 243 -19.33 71.35 8.96
N GLU A 244 -18.12 71.01 9.43
CA GLU A 244 -17.20 72.01 9.97
C GLU A 244 -15.89 72.04 9.17
N ALA A 245 -15.73 73.14 8.43
CA ALA A 245 -14.49 73.56 7.81
C ALA A 245 -13.51 74.02 8.89
N GLY A 246 -12.38 73.33 9.05
CA GLY A 246 -11.43 73.64 10.11
C GLY A 246 -10.03 73.04 9.92
N ASP A 247 -9.26 73.73 9.07
CA ASP A 247 -7.82 73.97 9.20
C ASP A 247 -6.78 72.83 9.08
N LYS A 248 -5.65 73.24 8.51
CA LYS A 248 -4.49 72.43 8.13
C LYS A 248 -3.61 72.09 9.34
N SER A 249 -2.85 71.01 9.15
CA SER A 249 -1.58 70.68 9.81
C SER A 249 -1.66 70.00 11.18
N THR A 250 -1.37 68.71 11.20
CA THR A 250 -0.27 68.11 11.99
C THR A 250 -0.22 66.61 11.72
N GLY A 251 0.99 66.08 11.61
CA GLY A 251 1.24 64.67 11.33
C GLY A 251 0.75 63.79 12.48
N GLY A 252 -0.24 62.96 12.19
CA GLY A 252 -0.72 61.89 13.04
C GLY A 252 -0.51 60.55 12.37
N THR A 253 0.35 59.72 12.94
CA THR A 253 0.39 58.27 12.70
C THR A 253 -0.91 57.67 13.27
N SER A 254 -1.99 57.69 12.49
CA SER A 254 -3.31 57.20 12.89
C SER A 254 -3.54 55.76 12.43
N ASP A 255 -3.55 54.83 13.37
CA ASP A 255 -4.55 53.75 13.57
C ASP A 255 -5.14 53.00 12.37
N SER A 256 -4.34 52.68 11.34
CA SER A 256 -4.73 51.70 10.31
C SER A 256 -4.74 50.24 10.82
N SER A 257 -4.28 49.99 12.04
CA SER A 257 -4.26 48.66 12.67
C SER A 257 -5.65 48.17 13.11
N SER A 258 -6.60 49.06 13.41
CA SER A 258 -7.92 48.67 13.92
C SER A 258 -8.83 48.08 12.85
N GLN A 259 -8.84 48.64 11.63
CA GLN A 259 -9.63 48.10 10.50
C GLN A 259 -9.09 46.77 9.98
N SER A 260 -7.78 46.53 10.06
CA SER A 260 -7.18 45.23 9.74
C SER A 260 -7.66 44.11 10.67
N SER A 261 -7.90 44.44 11.95
CA SER A 261 -8.32 43.45 12.96
C SER A 261 -9.76 42.97 12.76
N GLN A 262 -10.72 43.85 12.45
CA GLN A 262 -12.12 43.45 12.19
C GLN A 262 -12.27 42.62 10.91
N HIS A 263 -11.51 42.94 9.85
CA HIS A 263 -11.57 42.15 8.62
C HIS A 263 -11.03 40.72 8.82
N ARG A 264 -10.01 40.55 9.67
CA ARG A 264 -9.50 39.23 10.09
C ARG A 264 -10.52 38.40 10.85
N VAL A 265 -11.32 39.01 11.73
CA VAL A 265 -12.33 38.29 12.53
C VAL A 265 -13.42 37.70 11.62
N LEU A 266 -13.90 38.46 10.62
CA LEU A 266 -14.91 37.98 9.67
C LEU A 266 -14.40 36.82 8.80
N LEU A 267 -13.17 36.92 8.31
CA LEU A 267 -12.55 35.84 7.51
C LEU A 267 -12.40 34.53 8.30
N ASN A 268 -12.09 34.61 9.60
CA ASN A 268 -11.95 33.43 10.45
C ASN A 268 -13.30 32.76 10.75
N LEU A 269 -14.36 33.56 10.96
CA LEU A 269 -15.73 33.04 11.12
C LEU A 269 -16.20 32.27 9.88
N ASP A 270 -15.88 32.77 8.68
CA ASP A 270 -16.23 32.10 7.43
C ASP A 270 -15.50 30.77 7.25
N GLN A 271 -14.23 30.67 7.67
CA GLN A 271 -13.45 29.44 7.58
C GLN A 271 -13.96 28.38 8.56
N GLU A 272 -14.28 28.79 9.78
CA GLU A 272 -14.84 27.88 10.79
C GLU A 272 -16.21 27.34 10.35
N ALA A 273 -17.11 28.20 9.86
CA ALA A 273 -18.43 27.78 9.37
C ALA A 273 -18.32 26.75 8.22
N ARG A 274 -17.38 26.95 7.29
CA ARG A 274 -17.11 26.02 6.19
C ARG A 274 -16.58 24.68 6.68
N SER A 275 -15.62 24.69 7.60
CA SER A 275 -15.07 23.47 8.21
C SER A 275 -16.14 22.69 8.99
N GLN A 276 -16.97 23.42 9.77
CA GLN A 276 -18.10 22.84 10.49
C GLN A 276 -19.13 22.21 9.55
N TYR A 277 -19.48 22.87 8.46
CA TYR A 277 -20.41 22.31 7.46
C TYR A 277 -19.82 21.07 6.77
N ALA A 278 -18.55 21.13 6.35
CA ALA A 278 -17.88 19.99 5.73
C ALA A 278 -17.81 18.77 6.67
N SER A 279 -17.44 18.99 7.93
CA SER A 279 -17.45 17.95 8.97
C SER A 279 -18.86 17.42 9.23
N HIS A 280 -19.86 18.28 9.26
CA HIS A 280 -21.26 17.90 9.47
C HIS A 280 -21.81 17.07 8.31
N LEU A 281 -21.58 17.50 7.06
CA LEU A 281 -21.98 16.78 5.86
C LEU A 281 -21.45 15.33 5.87
N ILE A 282 -20.18 15.14 6.23
CA ILE A 282 -19.56 13.82 6.31
C ILE A 282 -20.08 13.00 7.49
N LYS A 283 -20.36 13.63 8.64
CA LYS A 283 -20.97 12.96 9.80
C LYS A 283 -22.36 12.42 9.49
N CYS A 284 -23.17 13.21 8.77
CA CYS A 284 -24.49 12.79 8.31
C CYS A 284 -24.38 11.72 7.21
N LEU A 285 -23.35 11.80 6.36
CA LEU A 285 -23.20 10.95 5.18
C LEU A 285 -21.88 10.16 5.21
N PRO A 286 -21.71 9.20 6.14
CA PRO A 286 -20.46 8.45 6.29
C PRO A 286 -20.09 7.59 5.07
N PHE A 287 -21.02 7.42 4.13
CA PHE A 287 -20.84 6.66 2.90
C PHE A 287 -20.72 7.51 1.63
N LEU A 288 -20.76 8.85 1.73
CA LEU A 288 -20.72 9.76 0.58
C LEU A 288 -19.55 9.45 -0.36
N TRP A 289 -18.34 9.38 0.22
CA TRP A 289 -17.12 9.04 -0.53
C TRP A 289 -17.20 7.66 -1.19
N LYS A 290 -17.72 6.66 -0.48
CA LYS A 290 -17.90 5.32 -1.05
C LYS A 290 -18.86 5.36 -2.25
N THR A 291 -19.98 6.08 -2.14
CA THR A 291 -20.98 6.20 -3.21
C THR A 291 -20.36 6.83 -4.46
N ILE A 292 -19.62 7.93 -4.30
CA ILE A 292 -18.98 8.64 -5.41
C ILE A 292 -17.87 7.78 -6.05
N LEU A 293 -17.07 7.10 -5.24
CA LEU A 293 -15.99 6.23 -5.73
C LEU A 293 -16.51 5.02 -6.52
N LEU A 294 -17.75 4.60 -6.26
CA LEU A 294 -18.41 3.50 -6.96
C LEU A 294 -19.15 3.94 -8.24
N ILE A 295 -19.13 5.24 -8.59
CA ILE A 295 -19.62 5.70 -9.89
C ILE A 295 -18.74 5.10 -10.99
N ASP A 296 -19.36 4.36 -11.92
CA ASP A 296 -18.66 3.65 -13.00
C ASP A 296 -18.07 4.62 -14.04
N ASP A 297 -18.78 5.70 -14.37
CA ASP A 297 -18.30 6.73 -15.29
C ASP A 297 -17.12 7.50 -14.67
N ASN A 298 -15.95 7.35 -15.30
CA ASN A 298 -14.73 8.02 -14.88
C ASN A 298 -14.79 9.53 -15.03
N ASN A 299 -15.44 10.03 -16.08
CA ASN A 299 -15.49 11.45 -16.37
C ASN A 299 -16.38 12.15 -15.35
N LEU A 300 -17.58 11.62 -15.12
CA LEU A 300 -18.49 12.13 -14.11
C LEU A 300 -17.87 12.08 -12.71
N ARG A 301 -17.28 10.93 -12.34
CA ARG A 301 -16.64 10.81 -11.03
C ARG A 301 -15.49 11.81 -10.87
N ASN A 302 -14.65 11.98 -11.88
CA ASN A 302 -13.56 12.96 -11.83
C ASN A 302 -14.10 14.39 -11.77
N ALA A 303 -15.15 14.72 -12.52
CA ALA A 303 -15.80 16.03 -12.47
C ALA A 303 -16.32 16.34 -11.05
N ILE A 304 -16.98 15.38 -10.39
CA ILE A 304 -17.43 15.52 -9.00
C ILE A 304 -16.24 15.68 -8.06
N LEU A 305 -15.21 14.84 -8.20
CA LEU A 305 -14.04 14.88 -7.32
C LEU A 305 -13.24 16.19 -7.42
N GLU A 306 -13.26 16.85 -8.57
CA GLU A 306 -12.62 18.15 -8.82
C GLU A 306 -13.50 19.36 -8.46
N MET A 307 -14.69 19.15 -7.88
CA MET A 307 -15.47 20.27 -7.34
C MET A 307 -14.81 20.82 -6.06
N PRO A 308 -14.81 22.15 -5.83
CA PRO A 308 -14.25 22.79 -4.64
C PRO A 308 -14.72 22.19 -3.31
N LEU A 309 -15.98 21.76 -3.23
CA LEU A 309 -16.50 21.00 -2.08
C LEU A 309 -15.64 19.76 -1.78
N PHE A 310 -15.40 18.93 -2.79
CA PHE A 310 -14.65 17.68 -2.60
C PHE A 310 -13.18 17.94 -2.30
N HIS A 311 -12.57 18.97 -2.88
CA HIS A 311 -11.21 19.39 -2.50
C HIS A 311 -11.08 19.60 -0.98
N ARG A 312 -12.07 20.25 -0.35
CA ARG A 312 -12.08 20.47 1.10
C ARG A 312 -12.43 19.20 1.88
N LEU A 313 -13.38 18.40 1.39
CA LEU A 313 -13.74 17.11 2.00
C LEU A 313 -12.57 16.12 2.06
N ARG A 314 -11.54 16.24 1.20
CA ARG A 314 -10.33 15.41 1.22
C ARG A 314 -9.53 15.56 2.52
N LEU A 315 -9.60 16.73 3.17
CA LEU A 315 -8.87 17.06 4.40
C LEU A 315 -9.68 16.83 5.68
N VAL A 316 -10.94 16.39 5.57
CA VAL A 316 -11.82 16.11 6.71
C VAL A 316 -11.52 14.70 7.24
N PRO A 317 -11.02 14.53 8.48
CA PRO A 317 -10.66 13.22 9.01
C PRO A 317 -11.84 12.24 9.03
N GLU A 318 -13.06 12.74 9.30
CA GLU A 318 -14.27 11.92 9.36
C GLU A 318 -14.63 11.27 8.01
N SER A 319 -14.04 11.71 6.89
CA SER A 319 -14.24 11.09 5.57
C SER A 319 -13.73 9.65 5.52
N ILE A 320 -12.80 9.32 6.41
CA ILE A 320 -12.13 8.02 6.48
C ILE A 320 -12.90 7.09 7.42
N GLY A 321 -13.66 6.17 6.82
CA GLY A 321 -14.48 5.19 7.53
C GLY A 321 -14.13 3.73 7.22
N GLN A 322 -14.78 2.80 7.92
CA GLN A 322 -14.62 1.36 7.69
C GLN A 322 -14.94 0.93 6.25
N TRP A 323 -15.75 1.72 5.54
CA TRP A 323 -16.04 1.53 4.13
C TRP A 323 -14.76 1.41 3.29
N LEU A 324 -13.70 2.16 3.62
CA LEU A 324 -12.43 2.16 2.90
C LEU A 324 -11.74 0.80 3.04
N THR A 325 -11.63 0.29 4.27
CA THR A 325 -11.05 -1.04 4.52
C THR A 325 -11.84 -2.16 3.86
N ASN A 326 -13.17 -2.02 3.76
CA ASN A 326 -14.03 -2.98 3.08
C ASN A 326 -13.84 -2.93 1.56
N MET A 327 -13.67 -1.74 0.97
CA MET A 327 -13.35 -1.59 -0.45
C MET A 327 -11.97 -2.12 -0.80
N LEU A 328 -10.95 -1.87 0.03
CA LEU A 328 -9.59 -2.39 -0.16
C LEU A 328 -9.55 -3.94 -0.13
N ARG A 329 -10.38 -4.58 0.70
CA ARG A 329 -10.47 -6.05 0.73
C ARG A 329 -11.16 -6.65 -0.48
N LYS A 330 -12.03 -5.86 -1.15
CA LYS A 330 -12.70 -6.31 -2.38
C LYS A 330 -11.72 -6.18 -3.53
N GLN A 331 -11.43 -7.28 -4.21
CA GLN A 331 -10.58 -7.28 -5.41
C GLN A 331 -11.28 -6.56 -6.58
N GLY A 332 -10.49 -6.11 -7.57
CA GLY A 332 -10.99 -5.48 -8.79
C GLY A 332 -11.20 -3.96 -8.66
N THR A 333 -12.26 -3.45 -9.30
CA THR A 333 -12.53 -2.01 -9.37
C THR A 333 -12.68 -1.33 -8.00
N PRO A 334 -13.40 -1.89 -7.00
CA PRO A 334 -13.53 -1.24 -5.69
C PRO A 334 -12.19 -1.01 -4.98
N ALA A 335 -11.28 -1.98 -5.02
CA ALA A 335 -9.93 -1.84 -4.50
C ALA A 335 -9.17 -0.70 -5.20
N LYS A 336 -9.20 -0.66 -6.53
CA LYS A 336 -8.55 0.42 -7.32
C LYS A 336 -9.07 1.80 -6.95
N ARG A 337 -10.37 1.94 -6.77
CA ARG A 337 -11.02 3.20 -6.35
C ARG A 337 -10.67 3.61 -4.92
N ALA A 338 -10.56 2.65 -4.02
CA ALA A 338 -10.07 2.92 -2.67
C ALA A 338 -8.60 3.39 -2.68
N VAL A 339 -7.76 2.82 -3.55
CA VAL A 339 -6.39 3.30 -3.76
C VAL A 339 -6.36 4.69 -4.41
N ASP A 340 -7.25 4.97 -5.37
CA ASP A 340 -7.43 6.31 -5.95
C ASP A 340 -7.74 7.33 -4.86
N PHE A 341 -8.65 7.00 -3.94
CA PHE A 341 -8.99 7.86 -2.80
C PHE A 341 -7.79 8.11 -1.87
N ILE A 342 -7.02 7.07 -1.52
CA ILE A 342 -5.80 7.21 -0.72
C ILE A 342 -4.78 8.14 -1.41
N LEU A 343 -4.67 8.07 -2.73
CA LEU A 343 -3.81 8.98 -3.49
C LEU A 343 -4.35 10.40 -3.51
N ILE A 344 -5.66 10.59 -3.61
CA ILE A 344 -6.31 11.89 -3.58
C ILE A 344 -6.04 12.59 -2.23
N ILE A 345 -6.30 11.92 -1.11
CA ILE A 345 -6.02 12.49 0.23
C ILE A 345 -4.52 12.75 0.44
N SER A 346 -3.66 11.92 -0.17
CA SER A 346 -2.21 12.08 -0.09
C SER A 346 -1.69 13.27 -0.89
N LYS A 347 -2.41 13.72 -1.93
CA LYS A 347 -2.07 14.86 -2.77
C LYS A 347 -2.72 16.15 -2.31
N ALA A 348 -3.56 16.09 -1.27
CA ALA A 348 -4.21 17.26 -0.71
C ALA A 348 -3.15 18.30 -0.29
N SER A 349 -3.43 19.53 -0.67
CA SER A 349 -2.55 20.70 -0.62
C SER A 349 -3.30 21.89 -0.03
N SER A 350 -2.57 22.94 0.33
CA SER A 350 -3.16 24.18 0.85
C SER A 350 -4.10 24.88 -0.14
N THR A 351 -3.95 24.63 -1.44
CA THR A 351 -4.89 25.14 -2.44
C THR A 351 -6.24 24.43 -2.35
N ASP A 352 -6.26 23.15 -1.95
CA ASP A 352 -7.50 22.41 -1.71
C ASP A 352 -8.25 22.96 -0.47
N LEU A 353 -7.51 23.39 0.56
CA LEU A 353 -8.08 24.01 1.76
C LEU A 353 -8.72 25.37 1.44
N THR A 354 -7.99 26.22 0.71
CA THR A 354 -8.44 27.57 0.35
C THR A 354 -9.44 27.59 -0.81
N GLY A 355 -9.53 26.50 -1.58
CA GLY A 355 -10.33 26.42 -2.81
C GLY A 355 -9.78 27.26 -3.96
N GLY A 356 -8.53 27.75 -3.87
CA GLY A 356 -7.90 28.56 -4.92
C GLY A 356 -8.40 30.01 -5.03
N PHE A 357 -9.33 30.46 -4.16
CA PHE A 357 -9.92 31.80 -4.23
C PHE A 357 -9.04 32.91 -3.67
N ARG A 358 -8.11 32.56 -2.78
CA ARG A 358 -7.15 33.50 -2.18
C ARG A 358 -5.75 32.95 -2.24
N SER A 359 -4.77 33.84 -2.14
CA SER A 359 -3.37 33.43 -1.95
C SER A 359 -3.23 32.64 -0.64
N VAL A 360 -2.49 31.55 -0.71
CA VAL A 360 -2.20 30.69 0.45
C VAL A 360 -1.34 31.49 1.44
N THR A 361 -1.83 31.65 2.66
CA THR A 361 -1.07 32.26 3.75
C THR A 361 -0.19 31.22 4.46
N GLY A 362 0.80 31.67 5.23
CA GLY A 362 1.61 30.77 6.06
C GLY A 362 0.79 29.99 7.09
N GLU A 363 -0.28 30.60 7.61
CA GLU A 363 -1.23 29.96 8.53
C GLU A 363 -2.03 28.85 7.83
N ASP A 364 -2.48 29.06 6.59
CA ASP A 364 -3.18 28.05 5.78
C ASP A 364 -2.30 26.82 5.51
N LEU A 365 -0.99 27.01 5.29
CA LEU A 365 -0.05 25.90 5.10
C LEU A 365 0.03 25.04 6.36
N HIS A 366 0.16 25.67 7.52
CA HIS A 366 0.25 24.96 8.80
C HIS A 366 -1.08 24.26 9.16
N GLU A 367 -2.22 24.92 8.93
CA GLU A 367 -3.55 24.32 9.16
C GLU A 367 -3.82 23.16 8.20
N CYS A 368 -3.49 23.30 6.92
CA CYS A 368 -3.59 22.22 5.94
C CYS A 368 -2.73 21.02 6.34
N GLU A 369 -1.51 21.25 6.82
CA GLU A 369 -0.64 20.18 7.28
C GLU A 369 -1.21 19.47 8.50
N ASN A 370 -1.74 20.22 9.48
CA ASN A 370 -2.40 19.67 10.66
C ASN A 370 -3.59 18.79 10.28
N LEU A 371 -4.49 19.29 9.43
CA LEU A 371 -5.68 18.54 8.97
C LEU A 371 -5.28 17.30 8.18
N ARG A 372 -4.22 17.39 7.36
CA ARG A 372 -3.67 16.25 6.62
C ARG A 372 -3.12 15.19 7.57
N GLN A 373 -2.37 15.59 8.60
CA GLN A 373 -1.85 14.66 9.61
C GLN A 373 -2.98 14.02 10.43
N GLU A 374 -4.02 14.77 10.79
CA GLU A 374 -5.18 14.23 11.49
C GLU A 374 -5.94 13.22 10.61
N THR A 375 -6.10 13.52 9.32
CA THR A 375 -6.67 12.62 8.33
C THR A 375 -5.84 11.33 8.22
N PHE A 376 -4.51 11.43 8.18
CA PHE A 376 -3.64 10.25 8.17
C PHE A 376 -3.72 9.45 9.48
N ALA A 377 -3.84 10.13 10.62
CA ALA A 377 -4.05 9.47 11.91
C ALA A 377 -5.39 8.73 11.97
N GLN A 378 -6.44 9.25 11.31
CA GLN A 378 -7.71 8.56 11.21
C GLN A 378 -7.61 7.31 10.30
N LEU A 379 -6.83 7.36 9.22
CA LEU A 379 -6.50 6.19 8.39
C LEU A 379 -5.76 5.10 9.18
N GLU A 380 -4.87 5.50 10.09
CA GLU A 380 -4.18 4.58 11.01
C GLU A 380 -5.14 3.93 12.00
N ARG A 381 -6.11 4.68 12.55
CA ARG A 381 -7.10 4.17 13.50
C ARG A 381 -8.04 3.13 12.89
N LEU A 382 -8.19 3.10 11.56
CA LEU A 382 -8.98 2.08 10.88
C LEU A 382 -8.33 0.69 11.03
N LYS A 383 -9.03 -0.19 11.75
CA LYS A 383 -8.56 -1.55 12.03
C LYS A 383 -8.46 -2.36 10.74
N GLY A 384 -7.27 -2.92 10.50
CA GLY A 384 -7.02 -3.80 9.37
C GLY A 384 -6.77 -3.08 8.05
N THR A 385 -6.49 -1.77 8.04
CA THR A 385 -6.08 -1.04 6.83
C THR A 385 -4.88 -1.70 6.15
N ILE A 386 -3.83 -2.01 6.91
CA ILE A 386 -2.62 -2.64 6.36
C ILE A 386 -2.90 -4.06 5.85
N ALA A 387 -3.67 -4.85 6.60
CA ALA A 387 -4.10 -6.17 6.16
C ALA A 387 -4.90 -6.08 4.84
N SER A 388 -5.77 -5.08 4.70
CA SER A 388 -6.50 -4.84 3.45
C SER A 388 -5.58 -4.38 2.31
N LEU A 389 -4.54 -3.60 2.59
CA LEU A 389 -3.55 -3.19 1.58
C LEU A 389 -2.79 -4.38 1.00
N VAL A 390 -2.40 -5.37 1.81
CA VAL A 390 -1.65 -6.55 1.32
C VAL A 390 -2.49 -7.49 0.46
N VAL A 391 -3.82 -7.45 0.58
CA VAL A 391 -4.74 -8.26 -0.24
C VAL A 391 -4.89 -7.72 -1.67
N LEU A 392 -4.49 -6.47 -1.90
CA LEU A 392 -4.56 -5.82 -3.22
C LEU A 392 -3.66 -6.50 -4.26
N ASP A 393 -3.96 -6.24 -5.53
CA ASP A 393 -3.07 -6.60 -6.62
C ASP A 393 -1.72 -5.89 -6.48
N ILE A 394 -0.65 -6.56 -6.90
CA ILE A 394 0.74 -6.06 -6.78
C ILE A 394 0.88 -4.60 -7.25
N LYS A 395 0.28 -4.25 -8.39
CA LYS A 395 0.34 -2.89 -8.97
C LYS A 395 -0.36 -1.86 -8.08
N ASP A 396 -1.48 -2.25 -7.47
CA ASP A 396 -2.27 -1.38 -6.61
C ASP A 396 -1.62 -1.23 -5.23
N VAL A 397 -0.93 -2.27 -4.71
CA VAL A 397 -0.08 -2.17 -3.51
C VAL A 397 1.04 -1.18 -3.74
N GLU A 398 1.77 -1.30 -4.86
CA GLU A 398 2.88 -0.41 -5.22
C GLU A 398 2.39 1.04 -5.35
N ARG A 399 1.26 1.24 -6.03
CA ARG A 399 0.62 2.54 -6.18
C ARG A 399 0.18 3.13 -4.84
N ALA A 400 -0.48 2.35 -3.98
CA ALA A 400 -0.87 2.80 -2.65
C ALA A 400 0.34 3.12 -1.76
N ALA A 401 1.38 2.27 -1.77
CA ALA A 401 2.56 2.40 -0.91
C ALA A 401 3.45 3.61 -1.25
N THR A 402 3.27 4.20 -2.45
CA THR A 402 3.95 5.44 -2.84
C THR A 402 3.27 6.71 -2.35
N SER A 403 2.01 6.59 -1.87
CA SER A 403 1.28 7.71 -1.28
C SER A 403 1.88 8.10 0.08
N ASN A 404 1.88 9.40 0.37
CA ASN A 404 2.31 9.96 1.66
C ASN A 404 1.44 9.46 2.81
N ALA A 405 0.14 9.24 2.57
CA ALA A 405 -0.79 8.70 3.56
C ALA A 405 -0.38 7.29 4.02
N VAL A 406 -0.12 6.38 3.08
CA VAL A 406 0.33 5.01 3.40
C VAL A 406 1.77 5.02 3.91
N TRP A 407 2.61 5.93 3.44
CA TRP A 407 3.97 6.09 3.98
C TRP A 407 3.97 6.50 5.44
N HIS A 408 3.13 7.47 5.81
CA HIS A 408 2.91 7.88 7.20
C HIS A 408 2.40 6.69 8.03
N LEU A 409 1.37 5.99 7.53
CA LEU A 409 0.84 4.77 8.14
C LEU A 409 1.94 3.73 8.39
N MET A 410 2.78 3.44 7.40
CA MET A 410 3.87 2.48 7.53
C MET A 410 4.91 2.92 8.56
N ASN A 411 5.38 4.17 8.52
CA ASN A 411 6.39 4.67 9.48
C ASN A 411 5.88 4.59 10.91
N ARG A 412 4.62 4.93 11.13
CA ARG A 412 3.97 4.86 12.44
C ARG A 412 3.80 3.43 12.95
N ASN A 413 3.55 2.48 12.05
CA ASN A 413 3.48 1.08 12.42
C ASN A 413 4.87 0.44 12.63
N LEU A 414 5.89 0.86 11.88
CA LEU A 414 7.28 0.41 12.06
C LEU A 414 7.91 0.89 13.37
N THR A 415 7.48 2.05 13.87
CA THR A 415 7.92 2.64 15.16
C THR A 415 7.20 2.02 16.36
N ARG A 416 6.26 1.09 16.17
CA ARG A 416 5.61 0.41 17.28
C ARG A 416 6.63 -0.40 18.10
N PRO A 417 6.56 -0.35 19.45
CA PRO A 417 7.50 -1.04 20.33
C PRO A 417 7.68 -2.53 20.01
N PHE A 418 6.57 -3.22 19.70
CA PHE A 418 6.59 -4.63 19.32
C PHE A 418 7.46 -4.88 18.09
N VAL A 419 7.30 -4.09 17.02
CA VAL A 419 8.03 -4.29 15.76
C VAL A 419 9.51 -4.02 15.95
N VAL A 420 9.87 -2.94 16.64
CA VAL A 420 11.27 -2.57 16.93
C VAL A 420 11.93 -3.61 17.83
N GLY A 421 11.27 -4.00 18.92
CA GLY A 421 11.79 -5.02 19.85
C GLY A 421 12.00 -6.36 19.16
N LEU A 422 11.02 -6.80 18.36
CA LEU A 422 11.08 -8.06 17.62
C LEU A 422 12.21 -8.07 16.57
N MET A 423 12.38 -6.97 15.84
CA MET A 423 13.49 -6.80 14.90
C MET A 423 14.85 -6.82 15.58
N LEU A 424 14.97 -6.11 16.71
CA LEU A 424 16.23 -6.06 17.47
C LEU A 424 16.63 -7.47 17.94
N VAL A 425 15.66 -8.23 18.49
CA VAL A 425 15.87 -9.63 18.87
C VAL A 425 16.28 -10.47 17.66
N ASP A 426 15.64 -10.33 16.51
CA ASP A 426 16.02 -11.08 15.30
C ASP A 426 17.45 -10.80 14.83
N ILE A 427 17.82 -9.52 14.77
CA ILE A 427 19.16 -9.10 14.33
C ILE A 427 20.21 -9.70 15.26
N VAL A 428 20.01 -9.57 16.57
CA VAL A 428 20.96 -10.07 17.57
C VAL A 428 21.02 -11.60 17.58
N LEU A 429 19.88 -12.30 17.48
CA LEU A 429 19.86 -13.76 17.40
C LEU A 429 20.50 -14.28 16.11
N HIS A 430 20.35 -13.57 14.98
CA HIS A 430 20.98 -13.96 13.72
C HIS A 430 22.50 -13.82 13.79
N ILE A 431 23.01 -12.71 14.34
CA ILE A 431 24.45 -12.52 14.56
C ILE A 431 24.97 -13.58 15.55
N THR A 432 24.22 -13.87 16.61
CA THR A 432 24.57 -14.91 17.59
C THR A 432 24.63 -16.29 16.94
N LEU A 433 23.69 -16.62 16.04
CA LEU A 433 23.70 -17.86 15.27
C LEU A 433 24.95 -17.98 14.39
N MET A 434 25.32 -16.91 13.69
CA MET A 434 26.55 -16.88 12.87
C MET A 434 27.80 -17.10 13.71
N LEU A 435 27.90 -16.45 14.88
CA LEU A 435 29.00 -16.64 15.82
C LEU A 435 29.04 -18.07 16.37
N ALA A 436 27.88 -18.62 16.75
CA ALA A 436 27.75 -19.97 17.30
C ALA A 436 28.17 -21.05 16.28
N VAL A 437 27.69 -20.94 15.03
CA VAL A 437 28.09 -21.84 13.94
C VAL A 437 29.59 -21.73 13.66
N ARG A 438 30.14 -20.50 13.58
CA ARG A 438 31.58 -20.29 13.37
C ARG A 438 32.42 -20.90 14.50
N THR A 439 32.02 -20.72 15.75
CA THR A 439 32.72 -21.34 16.89
C THR A 439 32.64 -22.85 16.89
N SER A 440 31.48 -23.41 16.52
CA SER A 440 31.28 -24.85 16.43
C SER A 440 32.23 -25.47 15.39
N VAL A 441 32.30 -24.86 14.20
CA VAL A 441 33.22 -25.31 13.13
C VAL A 441 34.69 -25.14 13.53
N GLY A 442 35.05 -24.02 14.17
CA GLY A 442 36.42 -23.75 14.59
C GLY A 442 36.92 -24.69 15.70
N LEU A 443 36.07 -25.04 16.67
CA LEU A 443 36.43 -26.03 17.70
C LEU A 443 36.70 -27.40 17.07
N GLN A 444 35.84 -27.80 16.13
CA GLN A 444 35.97 -29.08 15.41
C GLN A 444 37.19 -29.16 14.48
N SER A 445 37.71 -28.04 13.98
CA SER A 445 38.91 -28.05 13.13
C SER A 445 40.19 -28.16 13.93
N THR A 446 40.23 -27.62 15.15
CA THR A 446 41.44 -27.64 15.99
C THR A 446 41.76 -29.00 16.60
N GLY A 447 40.86 -29.98 16.53
CA GLY A 447 41.06 -31.32 17.10
C GLY A 447 41.18 -31.35 18.63
N ASN A 448 41.15 -30.19 19.30
CA ASN A 448 41.22 -30.04 20.76
C ASN A 448 39.86 -30.30 21.41
N ALA A 449 39.26 -31.45 21.09
CA ALA A 449 37.97 -31.91 21.61
C ALA A 449 38.01 -32.32 23.10
N SER A 450 39.09 -32.03 23.83
CA SER A 450 39.33 -32.54 25.18
C SER A 450 38.38 -31.98 26.25
N SER A 451 37.62 -30.92 25.95
CA SER A 451 36.51 -30.49 26.80
C SER A 451 35.17 -30.68 26.07
N ALA A 452 34.50 -31.80 26.35
CA ALA A 452 33.15 -32.10 25.84
C ALA A 452 32.14 -30.96 26.13
N VAL A 453 32.41 -30.15 27.16
CA VAL A 453 31.60 -28.97 27.53
C VAL A 453 31.75 -27.82 26.53
N GLY A 454 32.95 -27.59 25.99
CA GLY A 454 33.20 -26.45 25.08
C GLY A 454 32.52 -26.60 23.72
N GLU A 455 32.42 -27.83 23.20
CA GLU A 455 31.77 -28.11 21.91
C GLU A 455 30.24 -28.12 21.99
N ALA A 456 29.68 -28.47 23.15
CA ALA A 456 28.23 -28.63 23.31
C ALA A 456 27.50 -27.28 23.29
N ILE A 457 28.04 -26.25 23.93
CA ILE A 457 27.34 -24.97 24.16
C ILE A 457 27.00 -24.26 22.83
N PRO A 458 27.93 -24.02 21.88
CA PRO A 458 27.58 -23.31 20.64
C PRO A 458 26.60 -24.08 19.76
N ALA A 459 26.72 -25.40 19.70
CA ALA A 459 25.81 -26.26 18.94
C ALA A 459 24.39 -26.24 19.54
N GLN A 460 24.26 -26.28 20.87
CA GLN A 460 22.97 -26.16 21.56
C GLN A 460 22.33 -24.79 21.31
N VAL A 461 23.09 -23.70 21.42
CA VAL A 461 22.60 -22.34 21.17
C VAL A 461 22.10 -22.20 19.74
N ALA A 462 22.87 -22.69 18.76
CA ALA A 462 22.46 -22.68 17.37
C ALA A 462 21.17 -23.50 17.14
N LEU A 463 21.03 -24.67 17.79
CA LEU A 463 19.82 -25.48 17.75
C LEU A 463 18.61 -24.71 18.29
N PHE A 464 18.72 -24.07 19.46
CA PHE A 464 17.65 -23.26 20.05
C PHE A 464 17.23 -22.10 19.13
N ILE A 465 18.20 -21.37 18.56
CA ILE A 465 17.92 -20.27 17.63
C ILE A 465 17.22 -20.77 16.36
N CYS A 466 17.66 -21.89 15.79
CA CYS A 466 17.01 -22.51 14.63
C CYS A 466 15.58 -22.96 14.96
N THR A 467 15.35 -23.59 16.11
CA THR A 467 14.01 -23.98 16.58
C THR A 467 13.11 -22.76 16.77
N PHE A 468 13.63 -21.69 17.37
CA PHE A 468 12.91 -20.42 17.48
C PHE A 468 12.51 -19.86 16.13
N TYR A 469 13.42 -19.79 15.15
CA TYR A 469 13.10 -19.30 13.81
C TYR A 469 12.02 -20.15 13.12
N ILE A 470 12.05 -21.48 13.25
CA ILE A 470 11.01 -22.36 12.69
C ILE A 470 9.64 -22.07 13.33
N ILE A 471 9.59 -22.05 14.66
CA ILE A 471 8.34 -21.79 15.41
C ILE A 471 7.79 -20.41 15.04
N ARG A 472 8.65 -19.39 15.03
CA ARG A 472 8.28 -18.03 14.69
C ARG A 472 7.79 -17.91 13.25
N LYS A 473 8.54 -18.40 12.27
CA LYS A 473 8.14 -18.35 10.85
C LYS A 473 6.86 -19.13 10.59
N GLY A 474 6.65 -20.24 11.31
CA GLY A 474 5.39 -20.97 11.34
C GLY A 474 4.24 -20.11 11.88
N ALA A 475 4.45 -19.39 12.99
CA ALA A 475 3.44 -18.48 13.54
C ALA A 475 3.11 -17.30 12.61
N GLU A 476 4.12 -16.70 11.96
CA GLU A 476 3.91 -15.67 10.92
C GLU A 476 3.05 -16.21 9.77
N ALA A 477 3.37 -17.40 9.27
CA ALA A 477 2.62 -18.04 8.19
C ALA A 477 1.17 -18.34 8.60
N MET A 478 0.95 -18.84 9.81
CA MET A 478 -0.38 -19.12 10.36
C MET A 478 -1.19 -17.84 10.60
N ALA A 479 -0.56 -16.76 11.05
CA ALA A 479 -1.20 -15.46 11.21
C ALA A 479 -1.66 -14.88 9.86
N LEU A 480 -0.82 -14.97 8.82
CA LEU A 480 -1.18 -14.55 7.47
C LEU A 480 -2.27 -15.43 6.83
N PHE A 481 -2.26 -16.73 7.09
CA PHE A 481 -3.33 -17.64 6.65
C PHE A 481 -4.69 -17.24 7.20
N ASN A 482 -4.74 -16.79 8.46
CA ASN A 482 -5.97 -16.28 9.08
C ASN A 482 -6.47 -14.96 8.47
N PHE A 483 -5.58 -14.14 7.90
CA PHE A 483 -5.99 -12.92 7.20
C PHE A 483 -6.51 -13.20 5.80
N SER A 484 -5.72 -13.91 4.98
CA SER A 484 -6.16 -14.32 3.65
C SER A 484 -5.30 -15.47 3.11
N PRO A 485 -5.90 -16.52 2.53
CA PRO A 485 -5.16 -17.60 1.90
C PRO A 485 -4.35 -17.15 0.68
N THR A 486 -4.75 -16.06 0.00
CA THR A 486 -4.00 -15.51 -1.14
C THR A 486 -2.68 -14.91 -0.68
N VAL A 487 -2.71 -14.15 0.42
CA VAL A 487 -1.53 -13.53 1.03
C VAL A 487 -0.59 -14.60 1.59
N PHE A 488 -1.13 -15.64 2.23
CA PHE A 488 -0.35 -16.79 2.67
C PHE A 488 0.39 -17.49 1.50
N ARG A 489 -0.29 -17.75 0.38
CA ARG A 489 0.37 -18.35 -0.79
C ARG A 489 1.47 -17.46 -1.35
N ALA A 490 1.23 -16.15 -1.44
CA ALA A 490 2.25 -15.18 -1.86
C ALA A 490 3.45 -15.16 -0.89
N TYR A 491 3.20 -15.26 0.42
CA TYR A 491 4.24 -15.33 1.45
C TYR A 491 5.10 -16.59 1.34
N VAL A 492 4.50 -17.76 1.16
CA VAL A 492 5.24 -19.03 1.01
C VAL A 492 6.01 -19.08 -0.32
N ALA A 493 5.47 -18.48 -1.38
CA ALA A 493 6.13 -18.37 -2.68
C ALA A 493 7.22 -17.29 -2.73
N ASN A 494 7.39 -16.48 -1.68
CA ASN A 494 8.41 -15.44 -1.65
C ASN A 494 9.82 -16.07 -1.54
N MET A 495 10.70 -15.70 -2.47
CA MET A 495 12.08 -16.20 -2.55
C MET A 495 12.83 -16.05 -1.21
N TRP A 496 12.63 -14.93 -0.51
CA TRP A 496 13.30 -14.67 0.77
C TRP A 496 12.79 -15.58 1.89
N THR A 497 11.49 -15.88 1.91
CA THR A 497 10.92 -16.84 2.86
C THR A 497 11.47 -18.25 2.62
N ILE A 498 11.58 -18.65 1.35
CA ILE A 498 12.18 -19.95 0.97
C ILE A 498 13.65 -19.99 1.42
N LEU A 499 14.41 -18.92 1.17
CA LEU A 499 15.80 -18.81 1.60
C LEU A 499 15.94 -18.89 3.13
N ASP A 500 15.05 -18.24 3.88
CA ASP A 500 15.04 -18.27 5.34
C ASP A 500 14.85 -19.70 5.87
N PHE A 501 13.83 -20.42 5.36
CA PHE A 501 13.59 -21.81 5.75
C PHE A 501 14.75 -22.73 5.34
N LEU A 502 15.25 -22.57 4.11
CA LEU A 502 16.37 -23.36 3.61
C LEU A 502 17.62 -23.17 4.48
N THR A 503 17.95 -21.92 4.83
CA THR A 503 19.12 -21.59 5.65
C THR A 503 19.01 -22.24 7.04
N VAL A 504 17.83 -22.18 7.67
CA VAL A 504 17.61 -22.78 8.99
C VAL A 504 17.68 -24.31 8.93
N ILE A 505 17.05 -24.93 7.93
CA ILE A 505 17.08 -26.39 7.74
C ILE A 505 18.52 -26.87 7.49
N LEU A 506 19.27 -26.21 6.59
CA LEU A 506 20.64 -26.58 6.29
C LEU A 506 21.57 -26.38 7.49
N THR A 507 21.34 -25.36 8.32
CA THR A 507 22.09 -25.16 9.57
C THR A 507 21.84 -26.31 10.56
N LEU A 508 20.59 -26.76 10.72
CA LEU A 508 20.26 -27.92 11.55
C LEU A 508 20.89 -29.21 11.01
N CYS A 509 20.85 -29.39 9.69
CA CYS A 509 21.53 -30.49 9.01
C CYS A 509 23.05 -30.43 9.26
N ALA A 510 23.67 -29.25 9.21
CA ALA A 510 25.11 -29.09 9.43
C ALA A 510 25.50 -29.45 10.86
N ILE A 511 24.78 -28.96 11.87
CA ILE A 511 25.02 -29.30 13.28
C ILE A 511 24.89 -30.81 13.49
N SER A 512 23.86 -31.43 12.90
CA SER A 512 23.62 -32.88 13.03
C SER A 512 24.65 -33.72 12.27
N TRP A 513 25.06 -33.27 11.09
CA TRP A 513 26.02 -33.94 10.21
C TRP A 513 27.45 -33.85 10.75
N ASN A 514 27.83 -32.70 11.29
CA ASN A 514 29.15 -32.46 11.88
C ASN A 514 29.47 -33.45 13.01
N LYS A 515 28.45 -33.92 13.74
CA LYS A 515 28.59 -34.94 14.77
C LYS A 515 28.82 -36.34 14.22
N ARG A 516 28.32 -36.66 13.01
CA ARG A 516 28.33 -38.01 12.44
C ARG A 516 29.50 -38.26 11.49
N ASN A 517 29.95 -37.25 10.75
CA ASN A 517 30.89 -37.44 9.64
C ASN A 517 32.07 -36.44 9.71
N PRO A 518 33.21 -36.81 10.34
CA PRO A 518 34.44 -36.05 10.24
C PRO A 518 35.11 -36.32 8.87
N GLY A 519 34.93 -35.44 7.89
CA GLY A 519 35.55 -35.57 6.56
C GLY A 519 35.56 -34.25 5.79
N GLU A 520 36.22 -34.19 4.63
CA GLU A 520 36.40 -32.95 3.85
C GLU A 520 35.09 -32.33 3.34
N TYR A 521 34.12 -33.16 2.94
CA TYR A 521 32.77 -32.71 2.54
C TYR A 521 32.07 -31.89 3.63
N ARG A 522 32.44 -32.09 4.90
CA ARG A 522 31.95 -31.32 6.05
C ARG A 522 32.31 -29.84 5.92
N ASN A 523 33.54 -29.54 5.51
CA ASN A 523 34.05 -28.18 5.44
C ASN A 523 33.35 -27.41 4.31
N GLY A 524 33.18 -28.03 3.15
CA GLY A 524 32.42 -27.46 2.03
C GLY A 524 30.97 -27.17 2.40
N PHE A 525 30.29 -28.11 3.07
CA PHE A 525 28.90 -27.92 3.50
C PHE A 525 28.76 -26.81 4.56
N ASN A 526 29.64 -26.78 5.56
CA ASN A 526 29.65 -25.71 6.57
C ASN A 526 29.94 -24.34 5.95
N ALA A 527 30.85 -24.26 4.97
CA ALA A 527 31.12 -23.03 4.24
C ALA A 527 29.88 -22.54 3.47
N ALA A 528 29.17 -23.44 2.79
CA ALA A 528 27.92 -23.11 2.10
C ALA A 528 26.85 -22.60 3.08
N VAL A 529 26.70 -23.24 4.26
CA VAL A 529 25.76 -22.80 5.31
C VAL A 529 26.14 -21.41 5.84
N VAL A 530 27.41 -21.14 6.10
CA VAL A 530 27.87 -19.81 6.52
C VAL A 530 27.62 -18.77 5.43
N GLY A 531 27.82 -19.12 4.16
CA GLY A 531 27.48 -18.27 3.02
C GLY A 531 26.00 -17.91 2.97
N LEU A 532 25.11 -18.88 3.20
CA LEU A 532 23.65 -18.65 3.28
C LEU A 532 23.26 -17.80 4.49
N LEU A 533 23.92 -17.96 5.64
CA LEU A 533 23.70 -17.12 6.81
C LEU A 533 24.09 -15.65 6.53
N TRP A 534 25.18 -15.41 5.79
CA TRP A 534 25.52 -14.06 5.31
C TRP A 534 24.51 -13.53 4.31
N LEU A 535 24.02 -14.37 3.38
CA LEU A 535 23.00 -13.96 2.42
C LEU A 535 21.69 -13.55 3.13
N LYS A 536 21.33 -14.22 4.22
CA LYS A 536 20.19 -13.85 5.06
C LYS A 536 20.34 -12.47 5.71
N VAL A 537 21.57 -12.00 5.99
CA VAL A 537 21.81 -10.63 6.46
C VAL A 537 21.29 -9.60 5.44
N LEU A 538 21.44 -9.84 4.13
CA LEU A 538 20.89 -8.97 3.11
C LEU A 538 19.35 -8.90 3.16
N GLY A 539 18.70 -10.02 3.49
CA GLY A 539 17.25 -10.09 3.70
C GLY A 539 16.79 -9.23 4.88
N ILE A 540 17.57 -9.17 5.96
CA ILE A 540 17.31 -8.29 7.11
C ILE A 540 17.55 -6.82 6.72
N LEU A 541 18.69 -6.51 6.10
CA LEU A 541 19.06 -5.15 5.69
C LEU A 541 18.06 -4.52 4.71
N LYS A 542 17.39 -5.35 3.90
CA LYS A 542 16.31 -4.93 3.01
C LYS A 542 15.18 -4.20 3.75
N VAL A 543 14.89 -4.53 5.01
CA VAL A 543 13.77 -3.91 5.73
C VAL A 543 14.22 -2.67 6.52
N VAL A 544 15.49 -2.64 6.92
CA VAL A 544 16.11 -1.63 7.78
C VAL A 544 16.24 -0.29 7.03
N ASN A 545 16.95 -0.26 5.91
CA ASN A 545 17.32 0.99 5.24
C ASN A 545 16.72 1.07 3.82
N LYS A 546 16.12 2.22 3.46
CA LYS A 546 15.58 2.50 2.11
C LYS A 546 16.61 2.25 1.00
N HIS A 547 17.82 2.80 1.13
CA HIS A 547 18.88 2.67 0.13
C HIS A 547 19.31 1.21 -0.03
N MET A 548 19.50 0.51 1.09
CA MET A 548 19.86 -0.91 1.08
C MET A 548 18.73 -1.77 0.50
N SER A 549 17.47 -1.46 0.80
CA SER A 549 16.34 -2.16 0.20
C SER A 549 16.28 -2.00 -1.31
N THR A 550 16.44 -0.76 -1.81
CA THR A 550 16.45 -0.51 -3.24
C THR A 550 17.58 -1.27 -3.91
N PHE A 551 18.77 -1.28 -3.29
CA PHE A 551 19.91 -2.06 -3.77
C PHE A 551 19.62 -3.57 -3.80
N VAL A 552 19.16 -4.18 -2.70
CA VAL A 552 18.87 -5.62 -2.64
C VAL A 552 17.76 -6.03 -3.61
N MET A 553 16.73 -5.20 -3.75
CA MET A 553 15.65 -5.43 -4.72
C MET A 553 16.15 -5.29 -6.16
N ALA A 554 17.04 -4.34 -6.43
CA ALA A 554 17.68 -4.18 -7.74
C ALA A 554 18.56 -5.39 -8.08
N VAL A 555 19.40 -5.85 -7.16
CA VAL A 555 20.22 -7.07 -7.32
C VAL A 555 19.32 -8.28 -7.61
N THR A 556 18.22 -8.44 -6.87
CA THR A 556 17.27 -9.55 -7.11
C THR A 556 16.64 -9.47 -8.51
N LYS A 557 16.32 -8.27 -8.99
CA LYS A 557 15.77 -8.05 -10.34
C LYS A 557 16.82 -8.34 -11.41
N ILE A 558 18.04 -7.84 -11.25
CA ILE A 558 19.17 -8.12 -12.14
C ILE A 558 19.41 -9.63 -12.23
N LEU A 559 19.49 -10.35 -11.10
CA LEU A 559 19.66 -11.81 -11.09
C LEU A 559 18.55 -12.56 -11.84
N ARG A 560 17.31 -12.04 -11.84
CA ARG A 560 16.21 -12.63 -12.60
C ARG A 560 16.38 -12.40 -14.10
N ASP A 561 16.76 -11.19 -14.49
CA ASP A 561 16.97 -10.82 -15.90
C ASP A 561 18.20 -11.56 -16.48
N LEU A 562 19.21 -11.83 -15.65
CA LEU A 562 20.40 -12.62 -15.98
C LEU A 562 20.13 -14.09 -16.26
N LYS A 563 18.93 -14.63 -15.96
CA LYS A 563 18.62 -16.05 -16.16
C LYS A 563 18.86 -16.50 -17.61
N TYR A 564 18.40 -15.71 -18.59
CA TYR A 564 18.54 -16.06 -20.00
C TYR A 564 19.98 -15.97 -20.47
N PHE A 565 20.70 -14.95 -20.01
CA PHE A 565 22.13 -14.82 -20.25
C PHE A 565 22.91 -16.01 -19.67
N ALA A 566 22.61 -16.41 -18.43
CA ALA A 566 23.25 -17.55 -17.79
C ALA A 566 23.03 -18.86 -18.56
N ILE A 567 21.85 -19.08 -19.15
CA ILE A 567 21.61 -20.25 -20.01
C ILE A 567 22.54 -20.24 -21.23
N VAL A 568 22.63 -19.12 -21.94
CA VAL A 568 23.53 -18.98 -23.10
C VAL A 568 24.99 -19.16 -22.67
N LEU A 569 25.36 -18.59 -21.52
CA LEU A 569 26.69 -18.72 -20.96
C LEU A 569 27.05 -20.19 -20.67
N PHE A 570 26.18 -20.92 -19.98
CA PHE A 570 26.41 -22.34 -19.68
C PHE A 570 26.51 -23.20 -20.94
N VAL A 571 25.68 -22.93 -21.96
CA VAL A 571 25.79 -23.62 -23.26
C VAL A 571 27.15 -23.39 -23.89
N ILE A 572 27.67 -22.16 -23.87
CA ILE A 572 28.98 -21.84 -24.44
C ILE A 572 30.12 -22.48 -23.61
N ILE A 573 30.02 -22.45 -22.27
CA ILE A 573 31.00 -23.10 -21.38
C ILE A 573 31.04 -24.61 -21.64
N PHE A 574 29.89 -25.28 -21.72
CA PHE A 574 29.85 -26.72 -21.99
C PHE A 574 30.36 -27.06 -23.39
N MET A 575 29.92 -26.30 -24.41
CA MET A 575 30.35 -26.51 -25.79
C MET A 575 31.88 -26.39 -25.93
N ILE A 576 32.47 -25.33 -25.36
CA ILE A 576 33.92 -25.10 -25.47
C ILE A 576 34.70 -26.03 -24.54
N GLY A 577 34.16 -26.37 -23.37
CA GLY A 577 34.75 -27.36 -22.47
C GLY A 577 34.85 -28.74 -23.11
N ASP A 578 33.79 -29.18 -23.79
CA ASP A 578 33.78 -30.45 -24.53
C ASP A 578 34.77 -30.39 -25.71
N MET A 579 34.78 -29.29 -26.49
CA MET A 579 35.72 -29.12 -27.59
C MET A 579 37.18 -29.16 -27.13
N MET A 580 37.52 -28.51 -26.01
CA MET A 580 38.87 -28.51 -25.44
C MET A 580 39.25 -29.88 -24.89
N SER A 581 38.35 -30.55 -24.16
CA SER A 581 38.60 -31.90 -23.66
C SER A 581 38.85 -32.90 -24.81
N ILE A 582 38.07 -32.83 -25.89
CA ILE A 582 38.28 -33.67 -27.09
C ILE A 582 39.59 -33.32 -27.81
N ALA A 583 39.94 -32.02 -27.92
CA ALA A 583 41.18 -31.58 -28.55
C ALA A 583 42.43 -32.07 -27.78
N VAL A 584 42.36 -32.12 -26.45
CA VAL A 584 43.43 -32.69 -25.60
C VAL A 584 43.45 -34.21 -25.70
N ALA A 585 42.29 -34.86 -25.61
CA ALA A 585 42.18 -36.32 -25.65
C ALA A 585 42.60 -36.94 -26.99
N THR A 586 42.57 -36.18 -28.09
CA THR A 586 43.03 -36.65 -29.40
C THR A 586 44.51 -36.37 -29.68
N LYS A 587 45.19 -35.66 -28.77
CA LYS A 587 46.62 -35.39 -28.88
C LYS A 587 47.42 -36.69 -28.76
N ASP A 588 48.47 -36.83 -29.58
CA ASP A 588 49.39 -37.97 -29.59
C ASP A 588 48.68 -39.34 -29.68
N ASN A 589 47.65 -39.43 -30.53
CA ASN A 589 46.80 -40.60 -30.72
C ASN A 589 46.14 -41.12 -29.43
N GLY A 590 45.85 -40.23 -28.48
CA GLY A 590 45.21 -40.57 -27.20
C GLY A 590 46.17 -40.90 -26.07
N THR A 591 47.47 -41.01 -26.34
CA THR A 591 48.47 -41.33 -25.30
C THR A 591 48.84 -40.15 -24.40
N PHE A 592 48.43 -38.93 -24.77
CA PHE A 592 48.79 -37.73 -24.03
C PHE A 592 48.23 -37.71 -22.60
N CYS A 593 46.97 -38.11 -22.41
CA CYS A 593 46.37 -38.20 -21.06
C CYS A 593 46.78 -39.46 -20.27
N ASP A 594 47.46 -40.42 -20.91
CA ASP A 594 47.99 -41.62 -20.24
C ASP A 594 49.40 -41.39 -19.66
N SER A 595 50.04 -40.26 -20.01
CA SER A 595 51.35 -39.90 -19.46
C SER A 595 51.25 -39.50 -17.99
N ASN A 596 52.35 -39.67 -17.24
CA ASN A 596 52.36 -39.58 -15.79
C ASN A 596 51.82 -38.20 -15.36
N PRO A 597 50.74 -38.12 -14.54
CA PRO A 597 50.05 -36.87 -14.23
C PRO A 597 50.95 -35.84 -13.53
N ASP A 598 52.04 -36.28 -12.91
CA ASP A 598 53.03 -35.42 -12.25
C ASP A 598 53.84 -34.56 -13.24
N ASP A 599 53.89 -34.93 -14.52
CA ASP A 599 54.63 -34.20 -15.56
C ASP A 599 53.72 -33.26 -16.38
N LEU A 600 52.39 -33.34 -16.20
CA LEU A 600 51.44 -32.43 -16.85
C LEU A 600 51.29 -31.15 -16.04
N ASP A 601 51.23 -30.02 -16.75
CA ASP A 601 50.80 -28.76 -16.13
C ASP A 601 49.39 -28.94 -15.53
N GLU A 602 49.17 -28.39 -14.33
CA GLU A 602 47.95 -28.59 -13.52
C GLU A 602 46.69 -28.25 -14.32
N THR A 603 46.79 -27.27 -15.21
CA THR A 603 45.70 -26.80 -16.05
C THR A 603 45.33 -27.77 -17.19
N LEU A 604 46.29 -28.57 -17.70
CA LEU A 604 46.02 -29.62 -18.68
C LEU A 604 45.49 -30.88 -17.99
N ALA A 605 45.95 -31.14 -16.76
CA ALA A 605 45.46 -32.25 -15.95
C ALA A 605 43.94 -32.16 -15.73
N ASP A 606 43.39 -30.94 -15.60
CA ASP A 606 41.94 -30.71 -15.51
C ASP A 606 41.16 -31.18 -16.76
N PHE A 607 41.74 -31.04 -17.97
CA PHE A 607 41.11 -31.49 -19.22
C PHE A 607 41.26 -33.00 -19.47
N CYS A 608 42.30 -33.61 -18.92
CA CYS A 608 42.53 -35.07 -18.93
C CYS A 608 41.82 -35.80 -17.78
N SER A 609 41.31 -35.07 -16.78
CA SER A 609 40.60 -35.65 -15.65
C SER A 609 39.36 -36.40 -16.10
N SER A 610 39.11 -37.57 -15.49
CA SER A 610 37.86 -38.32 -15.69
C SER A 610 36.62 -37.55 -15.23
N ASN A 611 36.81 -36.50 -14.42
CA ASN A 611 35.74 -35.62 -13.98
C ASN A 611 35.57 -34.44 -14.96
N GLN A 612 34.59 -34.56 -15.87
CA GLN A 612 34.25 -33.50 -16.84
C GLN A 612 33.95 -32.14 -16.20
N MET A 613 33.54 -32.10 -14.92
CA MET A 613 33.30 -30.84 -14.22
C MET A 613 34.59 -30.01 -14.07
N ALA A 614 35.77 -30.65 -13.97
CA ALA A 614 37.05 -29.97 -13.90
C ALA A 614 37.30 -29.16 -15.19
N ALA A 615 37.09 -29.78 -16.35
CA ALA A 615 37.19 -29.10 -17.64
C ALA A 615 36.21 -27.91 -17.76
N TYR A 616 34.94 -28.07 -17.33
CA TYR A 616 33.97 -26.97 -17.36
C TYR A 616 34.33 -25.82 -16.39
N LEU A 617 34.82 -26.14 -15.19
CA LEU A 617 35.31 -25.15 -14.24
C LEU A 617 36.55 -24.42 -14.77
N ARG A 618 37.43 -25.12 -15.50
CA ARG A 618 38.60 -24.52 -16.13
C ARG A 618 38.20 -23.54 -17.24
N ILE A 619 37.19 -23.85 -18.06
CA ILE A 619 36.64 -22.89 -19.03
C ILE A 619 35.94 -21.71 -18.36
N TYR A 620 35.28 -21.93 -17.22
CA TYR A 620 34.73 -20.83 -16.43
C TYR A 620 35.82 -19.93 -15.82
N ALA A 621 36.92 -20.51 -15.33
CA ALA A 621 38.09 -19.76 -14.85
C ALA A 621 38.71 -18.94 -16.01
N LEU A 622 38.83 -19.55 -17.19
CA LEU A 622 39.27 -18.89 -18.42
C LEU A 622 38.39 -17.67 -18.76
N LEU A 623 37.06 -17.77 -18.62
CA LEU A 623 36.12 -16.66 -18.82
C LEU A 623 36.37 -15.50 -17.85
N LEU A 624 36.72 -15.81 -16.61
CA LEU A 624 37.05 -14.83 -15.57
C LEU A 624 38.45 -14.20 -15.75
N GLY A 625 39.23 -14.67 -16.74
CA GLY A 625 40.57 -14.20 -17.03
C GLY A 625 41.68 -14.93 -16.26
N ASP A 626 41.36 -16.04 -15.59
CA ASP A 626 42.37 -16.89 -14.94
C ASP A 626 42.90 -17.92 -15.95
N PHE A 627 44.00 -17.56 -16.60
CA PHE A 627 44.65 -18.44 -17.57
C PHE A 627 46.16 -18.26 -17.60
N ASP A 628 46.86 -19.38 -17.78
CA ASP A 628 48.26 -19.41 -18.15
C ASP A 628 48.36 -19.66 -19.66
N LEU A 629 48.99 -18.75 -20.40
CA LEU A 629 49.10 -18.84 -21.85
C LEU A 629 49.91 -20.07 -22.29
N ASP A 630 50.88 -20.51 -21.47
CA ASP A 630 51.77 -21.60 -21.84
C ASP A 630 51.05 -22.96 -21.85
N ALA A 631 50.04 -23.13 -20.99
CA ALA A 631 49.15 -24.28 -21.00
C ALA A 631 48.44 -24.49 -22.34
N TYR A 632 47.90 -23.42 -22.93
CA TYR A 632 47.08 -23.54 -24.14
C TYR A 632 47.89 -23.67 -25.44
N LYS A 633 49.23 -23.58 -25.37
CA LYS A 633 50.13 -23.77 -26.53
C LYS A 633 50.41 -25.23 -26.86
N ALA A 634 49.89 -26.17 -26.08
CA ALA A 634 50.20 -27.60 -26.24
C ALA A 634 49.70 -28.20 -27.56
N THR A 635 48.67 -27.64 -28.21
CA THR A 635 48.23 -28.02 -29.57
C THR A 635 47.74 -26.80 -30.35
N ASN A 636 47.92 -26.80 -31.67
CA ASN A 636 47.37 -25.74 -32.54
C ASN A 636 45.85 -25.62 -32.41
N GLY A 637 45.15 -26.76 -32.23
CA GLY A 637 43.70 -26.78 -32.02
C GLY A 637 43.27 -26.03 -30.76
N MET A 638 43.98 -26.21 -29.64
CA MET A 638 43.71 -25.45 -28.41
C MET A 638 43.99 -23.95 -28.58
N ILE A 639 45.05 -23.57 -29.29
CA ILE A 639 45.34 -22.14 -29.57
C ILE A 639 44.16 -21.49 -30.32
N TYR A 640 43.63 -22.14 -31.36
CA TYR A 640 42.49 -21.60 -32.11
C TYR A 640 41.21 -21.55 -31.27
N LEU A 641 40.91 -22.60 -30.50
CA LEU A 641 39.74 -22.63 -29.60
C LEU A 641 39.83 -21.58 -28.49
N PHE A 642 41.03 -21.38 -27.91
CA PHE A 642 41.30 -20.36 -26.91
C PHE A 642 41.07 -18.95 -27.47
N PHE A 643 41.59 -18.67 -28.68
CA PHE A 643 41.39 -17.38 -29.33
C PHE A 643 39.91 -17.12 -29.65
N LEU A 644 39.22 -18.12 -30.20
CA LEU A 644 37.78 -18.04 -30.48
C LEU A 644 36.97 -17.79 -29.20
N PHE A 645 37.28 -18.52 -28.12
CA PHE A 645 36.63 -18.37 -26.83
C PHE A 645 36.88 -16.98 -26.23
N THR A 646 38.09 -16.44 -26.36
CA THR A 646 38.41 -15.10 -25.86
C THR A 646 37.58 -14.03 -26.59
N ILE A 647 37.43 -14.13 -27.92
CA ILE A 647 36.58 -13.20 -28.67
C ILE A 647 35.10 -13.37 -28.29
N VAL A 648 34.58 -14.59 -28.33
CA VAL A 648 33.15 -14.83 -28.11
C VAL A 648 32.79 -14.65 -26.63
N GLY A 649 33.47 -15.34 -25.74
CA GLY A 649 33.20 -15.36 -24.30
C GLY A 649 33.62 -14.08 -23.58
N VAL A 650 34.88 -13.65 -23.74
CA VAL A 650 35.39 -12.51 -22.97
C VAL A 650 34.99 -11.19 -23.62
N VAL A 651 35.20 -11.01 -24.93
CA VAL A 651 34.92 -9.70 -25.58
C VAL A 651 33.42 -9.50 -25.81
N ILE A 652 32.71 -10.48 -26.39
CA ILE A 652 31.30 -10.30 -26.76
C ILE A 652 30.39 -10.52 -25.54
N LEU A 653 30.43 -11.69 -24.90
CA LEU A 653 29.46 -12.00 -23.82
C LEU A 653 29.61 -11.09 -22.60
N LEU A 654 30.83 -10.71 -22.19
CA LEU A 654 31.02 -9.85 -21.03
C LEU A 654 30.49 -8.42 -21.28
N ASN A 655 30.68 -7.89 -22.49
CA ASN A 655 30.12 -6.58 -22.87
C ASN A 655 28.59 -6.63 -22.93
N VAL A 656 28.02 -7.72 -23.46
CA VAL A 656 26.56 -7.92 -23.44
C VAL A 656 26.03 -8.06 -22.01
N LEU A 657 26.75 -8.76 -21.12
CA LEU A 657 26.40 -8.90 -19.72
C LEU A 657 26.34 -7.53 -19.02
N ILE A 658 27.36 -6.69 -19.21
CA ILE A 658 27.41 -5.34 -18.64
C ILE A 658 26.22 -4.53 -19.13
N ALA A 659 25.93 -4.54 -20.43
CA ALA A 659 24.79 -3.82 -21.00
C ALA A 659 23.44 -4.29 -20.43
N VAL A 660 23.25 -5.59 -20.24
CA VAL A 660 22.03 -6.16 -19.61
C VAL A 660 21.92 -5.74 -18.15
N ILE A 661 23.03 -5.77 -17.40
CA ILE A 661 23.04 -5.36 -15.99
C ILE A 661 22.71 -3.87 -15.86
N ASP A 662 23.26 -3.01 -16.72
CA ASP A 662 23.03 -1.57 -16.71
C ASP A 662 21.55 -1.22 -16.96
N ASP A 663 20.96 -1.76 -18.02
CA ASP A 663 19.53 -1.56 -18.33
C ASP A 663 18.61 -2.13 -17.22
N SER A 664 18.95 -3.28 -16.65
CA SER A 664 18.20 -3.84 -15.52
C SER A 664 18.36 -2.99 -14.25
N TYR A 665 19.53 -2.41 -14.01
CA TYR A 665 19.79 -1.53 -12.87
C TYR A 665 19.02 -0.20 -12.99
N GLU A 666 19.04 0.45 -14.15
CA GLU A 666 18.26 1.66 -14.39
C GLU A 666 16.76 1.41 -14.19
N ARG A 667 16.23 0.32 -14.77
CA ARG A 667 14.83 -0.08 -14.58
C ARG A 667 14.51 -0.42 -13.12
N ALA A 668 15.47 -0.97 -12.37
CA ALA A 668 15.30 -1.24 -10.95
C ALA A 668 15.31 0.04 -10.12
N LYS A 669 16.19 1.00 -10.43
CA LYS A 669 16.30 2.29 -9.75
C LYS A 669 15.02 3.09 -9.87
N ILE A 670 14.44 3.19 -11.08
CA ILE A 670 13.15 3.85 -11.32
C ILE A 670 12.02 3.16 -10.54
N SER A 671 12.02 1.82 -10.51
CA SER A 671 11.02 1.04 -9.77
C SER A 671 11.29 0.99 -8.26
N GLY A 672 12.42 1.52 -7.78
CA GLY A 672 12.96 1.28 -6.45
C GLY A 672 12.05 1.77 -5.34
N ARG A 673 11.39 2.93 -5.53
CA ARG A 673 10.44 3.50 -4.56
C ARG A 673 9.19 2.64 -4.41
N ASN A 674 8.64 2.17 -5.54
CA ASN A 674 7.45 1.32 -5.57
C ASN A 674 7.71 -0.03 -4.90
N LEU A 675 8.84 -0.66 -5.27
CA LEU A 675 9.28 -1.93 -4.70
C LEU A 675 9.60 -1.82 -3.20
N PHE A 676 10.21 -0.71 -2.78
CA PHE A 676 10.47 -0.45 -1.36
C PHE A 676 9.18 -0.27 -0.56
N GLY A 677 8.27 0.58 -1.05
CA GLY A 677 6.98 0.80 -0.41
C GLY A 677 6.22 -0.51 -0.25
N ARG A 678 6.15 -1.32 -1.31
CA ARG A 678 5.53 -2.66 -1.26
C ARG A 678 6.19 -3.57 -0.21
N ALA A 679 7.52 -3.66 -0.20
CA ALA A 679 8.24 -4.50 0.77
C ALA A 679 7.96 -4.07 2.21
N ARG A 680 7.81 -2.75 2.46
CA ARG A 680 7.42 -2.22 3.78
C ARG A 680 5.97 -2.56 4.13
N VAL A 681 5.01 -2.40 3.21
CA VAL A 681 3.61 -2.78 3.46
C VAL A 681 3.52 -4.27 3.82
N GLU A 682 4.17 -5.14 3.04
CA GLU A 682 4.22 -6.59 3.31
C GLU A 682 4.85 -6.90 4.67
N PHE A 683 5.97 -6.24 5.00
CA PHE A 683 6.64 -6.42 6.29
C PHE A 683 5.79 -5.94 7.46
N VAL A 684 5.20 -4.75 7.38
CA VAL A 684 4.35 -4.19 8.44
C VAL A 684 3.12 -5.08 8.64
N ALA A 685 2.49 -5.54 7.56
CA ALA A 685 1.34 -6.43 7.64
C ALA A 685 1.69 -7.76 8.32
N MET A 686 2.86 -8.33 8.01
CA MET A 686 3.33 -9.56 8.64
C MET A 686 3.53 -9.37 10.15
N ASN A 687 4.12 -8.25 10.57
CA ASN A 687 4.30 -7.97 11.99
C ASN A 687 2.99 -7.63 12.70
N GLU A 688 2.07 -6.90 12.07
CA GLU A 688 0.75 -6.66 12.63
C GLU A 688 -0.05 -7.97 12.75
N ALA A 689 0.08 -8.87 11.78
CA ALA A 689 -0.50 -10.23 11.85
C ALA A 689 0.04 -11.00 13.06
N LEU A 690 1.36 -10.99 13.22
CA LEU A 690 2.03 -11.68 14.32
C LEU A 690 1.71 -11.02 15.66
N GLU A 691 1.62 -9.70 15.72
CA GLU A 691 1.22 -8.95 16.90
C GLU A 691 -0.20 -9.31 17.32
N ALA A 692 -1.13 -9.32 16.37
CA ALA A 692 -2.51 -9.75 16.56
C ALA A 692 -2.60 -11.22 17.00
N PHE A 693 -1.73 -12.09 16.48
CA PHE A 693 -1.60 -13.48 16.89
C PHE A 693 -1.12 -13.61 18.35
N LEU A 694 -0.16 -12.79 18.76
CA LEU A 694 0.45 -12.83 20.09
C LEU A 694 -0.36 -12.09 21.17
N ARG A 695 -1.15 -11.07 20.83
CA ARG A 695 -1.94 -10.30 21.82
C ARG A 695 -3.08 -11.13 22.41
N PRO A 696 -3.22 -11.21 23.75
CA PRO A 696 -4.31 -11.94 24.39
C PRO A 696 -5.68 -11.27 24.23
N GLY A 697 -6.68 -12.08 23.84
CA GLY A 697 -8.10 -11.68 23.81
C GLY A 697 -8.64 -11.26 22.45
N MET A 698 -7.89 -11.43 21.35
CA MET A 698 -8.50 -11.35 20.03
C MET A 698 -9.42 -12.55 19.81
N LYS A 699 -10.72 -12.27 19.74
CA LYS A 699 -11.69 -13.28 19.31
C LYS A 699 -11.35 -13.62 17.87
N PRO A 700 -11.14 -14.89 17.53
CA PRO A 700 -10.92 -15.27 16.14
C PRO A 700 -12.11 -14.80 15.31
N MET A 701 -11.86 -14.36 14.07
CA MET A 701 -12.93 -13.96 13.16
C MET A 701 -13.96 -15.10 13.09
N LYS A 702 -15.19 -14.79 13.50
CA LYS A 702 -16.34 -15.71 13.48
C LYS A 702 -16.72 -15.98 12.02
N ASN A 703 -15.97 -16.84 11.36
CA ASN A 703 -16.46 -17.49 10.16
C ASN A 703 -17.07 -18.83 10.58
N GLU A 704 -18.29 -19.10 10.09
CA GLU A 704 -19.12 -20.26 10.38
C GLU A 704 -18.51 -21.58 9.89
N VAL A 705 -17.37 -21.99 10.45
CA VAL A 705 -16.60 -23.14 9.93
C VAL A 705 -16.56 -24.26 10.96
N GLY A 706 -16.85 -25.48 10.50
CA GLY A 706 -17.14 -26.68 11.27
C GLY A 706 -16.03 -27.24 12.18
N SER A 707 -16.15 -28.53 12.53
CA SER A 707 -15.36 -29.19 13.59
C SER A 707 -13.82 -29.02 13.47
N ALA A 708 -13.27 -28.93 12.25
CA ALA A 708 -11.83 -28.73 12.00
C ALA A 708 -11.29 -27.42 12.62
N THR A 709 -12.13 -26.41 12.81
CA THR A 709 -11.75 -25.12 13.38
C THR A 709 -11.40 -25.23 14.87
N LYS A 710 -11.99 -26.19 15.61
CA LYS A 710 -11.69 -26.38 17.05
C LYS A 710 -10.25 -26.80 17.27
N VAL A 711 -9.74 -27.75 16.49
CA VAL A 711 -8.33 -28.19 16.56
C VAL A 711 -7.40 -27.03 16.22
N PHE A 712 -7.75 -26.27 15.18
CA PHE A 712 -6.99 -25.09 14.78
C PHE A 712 -6.96 -24.03 15.90
N PHE A 713 -8.07 -23.80 16.60
CA PHE A 713 -8.10 -22.90 17.76
C PHE A 713 -7.20 -23.36 18.89
N THR A 714 -7.26 -24.63 19.27
CA THR A 714 -6.37 -25.17 20.30
C THR A 714 -4.90 -25.00 19.91
N LEU A 715 -4.57 -25.29 18.65
CA LEU A 715 -3.22 -25.12 18.11
C LEU A 715 -2.78 -23.64 18.10
N PHE A 716 -3.71 -22.72 17.88
CA PHE A 716 -3.47 -21.28 17.92
C PHE A 716 -3.15 -20.79 19.33
N TYR A 717 -3.95 -21.19 20.33
CA TYR A 717 -3.71 -20.85 21.73
C TYR A 717 -2.39 -21.41 22.23
N PHE A 718 -2.08 -22.66 21.90
CA PHE A 718 -0.81 -23.28 22.25
C PHE A 718 0.37 -22.63 21.51
N GLY A 719 0.23 -22.38 20.20
CA GLY A 719 1.24 -21.76 19.36
C GLY A 719 1.68 -20.39 19.85
N ARG A 720 0.76 -19.58 20.38
CA ARG A 720 1.08 -18.29 21.00
C ARG A 720 2.06 -18.43 22.17
N TRP A 721 1.75 -19.29 23.13
CA TRP A 721 2.60 -19.52 24.29
C TRP A 721 3.92 -20.17 23.87
N LEU A 722 3.88 -21.07 22.90
CA LEU A 722 5.07 -21.71 22.34
C LEU A 722 6.04 -20.67 21.76
N VAL A 723 5.55 -19.68 21.00
CA VAL A 723 6.40 -18.60 20.44
C VAL A 723 7.04 -17.77 21.56
N LEU A 724 6.26 -17.34 22.56
CA LEU A 724 6.77 -16.53 23.66
C LEU A 724 7.78 -17.28 24.53
N ILE A 725 7.48 -18.53 24.90
CA ILE A 725 8.37 -19.39 25.69
C ILE A 725 9.64 -19.70 24.89
N SER A 726 9.51 -20.00 23.60
CA SER A 726 10.64 -20.24 22.71
C SER A 726 11.54 -18.99 22.59
N MET A 727 10.95 -17.80 22.45
CA MET A 727 11.68 -16.54 22.40
C MET A 727 12.47 -16.29 23.69
N ILE A 728 11.83 -16.39 24.85
CA ILE A 728 12.47 -16.17 26.16
C ILE A 728 13.57 -17.21 26.40
N SER A 729 13.26 -18.50 26.17
CA SER A 729 14.22 -19.60 26.33
C SER A 729 15.44 -19.43 25.42
N THR A 730 15.23 -19.09 24.15
CA THR A 730 16.32 -18.89 23.18
C THR A 730 17.19 -17.70 23.58
N ALA A 731 16.58 -16.62 24.05
CA ALA A 731 17.32 -15.43 24.42
C ALA A 731 18.11 -15.61 25.72
N LEU A 732 17.57 -16.30 26.73
CA LEU A 732 18.32 -16.71 27.93
C LEU A 732 19.51 -17.60 27.56
N ASN A 733 19.34 -18.57 26.66
CA ASN A 733 20.44 -19.41 26.19
C ASN A 733 21.50 -18.60 25.43
N ALA A 734 21.10 -17.61 24.62
CA ALA A 734 22.01 -16.70 23.94
C ALA A 734 22.77 -15.78 24.92
N GLU A 735 22.11 -15.30 25.97
CA GLU A 735 22.76 -14.52 27.04
C GLU A 735 23.82 -15.35 27.78
N ILE A 736 23.50 -16.61 28.14
CA ILE A 736 24.46 -17.55 28.74
C ILE A 736 25.65 -17.77 27.78
N PHE A 737 25.39 -17.92 26.49
CA PHE A 737 26.44 -18.06 25.48
C PHE A 737 27.36 -16.83 25.45
N HIS A 738 26.81 -15.62 25.37
CA HIS A 738 27.60 -14.38 25.37
C HIS A 738 28.41 -14.21 26.66
N ALA A 739 27.82 -14.51 27.82
CA ALA A 739 28.52 -14.50 29.10
C ALA A 739 29.68 -15.50 29.13
N SER A 740 29.45 -16.73 28.67
CA SER A 740 30.49 -17.76 28.60
C SER A 740 31.64 -17.34 27.67
N ARG A 741 31.32 -16.73 26.52
CA ARG A 741 32.33 -16.21 25.58
C ARG A 741 33.10 -15.03 26.16
N ALA A 742 32.44 -14.14 26.88
CA ALA A 742 33.09 -13.02 27.56
C ALA A 742 34.11 -13.52 28.59
N ILE A 743 33.74 -14.52 29.41
CA ILE A 743 34.64 -15.14 30.39
C ILE A 743 35.87 -15.76 29.69
N VAL A 744 35.66 -16.54 28.62
CA VAL A 744 36.77 -17.15 27.87
C VAL A 744 37.66 -16.09 27.19
N ALA A 745 37.09 -15.01 26.69
CA ALA A 745 37.85 -13.92 26.06
C ALA A 745 38.73 -13.18 27.08
N VAL A 746 38.21 -12.97 28.30
CA VAL A 746 38.97 -12.38 29.41
C VAL A 746 40.11 -13.30 29.84
N ASP A 747 39.85 -14.60 29.95
CA ASP A 747 40.85 -15.61 30.33
C ASP A 747 42.03 -15.64 29.35
N ARG A 748 41.75 -15.60 28.03
CA ARG A 748 42.78 -15.65 26.99
C ARG A 748 43.54 -14.34 26.75
N ARG A 749 43.16 -13.23 27.39
CA ARG A 749 43.78 -11.88 27.30
C ARG A 749 44.03 -11.27 25.90
N GLN A 750 43.66 -11.93 24.81
CA GLN A 750 44.03 -11.52 23.44
C GLN A 750 42.86 -11.10 22.53
N ASP A 751 41.59 -11.27 22.94
CA ASP A 751 40.43 -11.09 22.06
C ASP A 751 39.45 -9.98 22.52
N TYR A 752 39.96 -8.76 22.78
CA TYR A 752 39.12 -7.62 23.22
C TYR A 752 37.94 -7.32 22.29
N PHE A 753 38.11 -7.51 20.98
CA PHE A 753 37.03 -7.31 20.01
C PHE A 753 35.85 -8.28 20.25
N ASN A 754 36.13 -9.57 20.47
CA ASN A 754 35.10 -10.56 20.74
C ASN A 754 34.36 -10.26 22.06
N LEU A 755 35.07 -9.75 23.06
CA LEU A 755 34.48 -9.30 24.32
C LEU A 755 33.51 -8.13 24.09
N ILE A 756 33.94 -7.09 23.37
CA ILE A 756 33.10 -5.92 23.07
C ILE A 756 31.84 -6.36 22.30
N VAL A 757 32.00 -7.19 21.26
CA VAL A 757 30.87 -7.69 20.46
C VAL A 757 29.91 -8.50 21.34
N ALA A 758 30.40 -9.40 22.20
CA ALA A 758 29.55 -10.19 23.10
C ALA A 758 28.77 -9.31 24.09
N VAL A 759 29.42 -8.30 24.68
CA VAL A 759 28.76 -7.36 25.61
C VAL A 759 27.70 -6.52 24.89
N VAL A 760 28.00 -6.00 23.70
CA VAL A 760 27.04 -5.23 22.90
C VAL A 760 25.84 -6.09 22.53
N LEU A 761 26.06 -7.33 22.04
CA LEU A 761 24.98 -8.25 21.70
C LEU A 761 24.15 -8.61 22.94
N PHE A 762 24.77 -8.84 24.09
CA PHE A 762 24.08 -9.07 25.36
C PHE A 762 23.15 -7.90 25.71
N VAL A 763 23.67 -6.67 25.74
CA VAL A 763 22.88 -5.47 26.08
C VAL A 763 21.72 -5.25 25.11
N LEU A 764 21.96 -5.39 23.79
CA LEU A 764 20.92 -5.24 22.78
C LEU A 764 19.85 -6.33 22.89
N LEU A 765 20.24 -7.58 23.18
CA LEU A 765 19.30 -8.67 23.38
C LEU A 765 18.41 -8.41 24.60
N SER A 766 19.01 -8.05 25.74
CA SER A 766 18.27 -7.75 26.96
C SER A 766 17.33 -6.55 26.78
N ALA A 767 17.75 -5.52 26.03
CA ALA A 767 16.89 -4.39 25.68
C ALA A 767 15.69 -4.82 24.80
N GLY A 768 15.93 -5.63 23.77
CA GLY A 768 14.87 -6.18 22.92
C GLY A 768 13.88 -7.05 23.70
N LEU A 769 14.38 -7.92 24.57
CA LEU A 769 13.55 -8.73 25.46
C LEU A 769 12.74 -7.90 26.44
N LEU A 770 13.32 -6.84 27.00
CA LEU A 770 12.63 -5.94 27.91
C LEU A 770 11.43 -5.28 27.20
N ILE A 771 11.64 -4.73 25.99
CA ILE A 771 10.58 -4.13 25.17
C ILE A 771 9.47 -5.16 24.89
N MET A 772 9.84 -6.37 24.46
CA MET A 772 8.89 -7.44 24.13
C MET A 772 8.13 -7.94 25.36
N THR A 773 8.78 -8.00 26.52
CA THR A 773 8.19 -8.42 27.79
C THR A 773 7.20 -7.37 28.28
N ILE A 774 7.58 -6.09 28.30
CA ILE A 774 6.67 -4.98 28.66
C ILE A 774 5.43 -5.03 27.76
N PHE A 775 5.62 -5.19 26.46
CA PHE A 775 4.53 -5.32 25.50
C PHE A 775 3.62 -6.54 25.78
N ALA A 776 4.19 -7.72 26.01
CA ALA A 776 3.41 -8.94 26.25
C ALA A 776 2.59 -8.86 27.56
N PHE A 777 3.10 -8.15 28.56
CA PHE A 777 2.44 -8.03 29.87
C PHE A 777 1.53 -6.80 30.03
N GLU A 778 1.56 -5.82 29.11
CA GLU A 778 0.78 -4.56 29.19
C GLU A 778 -0.68 -4.80 29.61
N LYS A 779 -1.39 -5.68 28.87
CA LYS A 779 -2.80 -5.96 29.15
C LYS A 779 -3.03 -6.71 30.47
N ILE A 780 -2.12 -7.61 30.84
CA ILE A 780 -2.23 -8.37 32.10
C ILE A 780 -2.00 -7.43 33.29
N VAL A 781 -1.04 -6.52 33.16
CA VAL A 781 -0.70 -5.52 34.18
C VAL A 781 -1.87 -4.56 34.37
N ASP A 782 -2.46 -4.05 33.30
CA ASP A 782 -3.61 -3.14 33.37
C ASP A 782 -4.84 -3.77 34.03
N GLU A 783 -5.06 -5.07 33.86
CA GLU A 783 -6.24 -5.77 34.37
C GLU A 783 -6.08 -6.25 35.83
N PHE A 784 -4.88 -6.68 36.25
CA PHE A 784 -4.72 -7.42 37.51
C PHE A 784 -3.88 -6.73 38.60
N THR A 785 -3.22 -5.60 38.33
CA THR A 785 -2.16 -5.13 39.23
C THR A 785 -2.53 -3.94 40.13
N PRO A 786 -2.05 -3.91 41.39
CA PRO A 786 -2.27 -2.80 42.33
C PRO A 786 -1.63 -1.46 41.87
N GLY A 787 -1.98 -0.35 42.52
CA GLY A 787 -1.55 0.99 42.08
C GLY A 787 -0.03 1.21 41.98
N TRP A 788 0.76 0.59 42.87
CA TRP A 788 2.23 0.76 42.88
C TRP A 788 2.91 0.03 41.70
N THR A 789 2.43 -1.15 41.31
CA THR A 789 2.93 -1.88 40.14
C THR A 789 2.61 -1.15 38.85
N LYS A 790 1.47 -0.46 38.77
CA LYS A 790 1.12 0.39 37.62
C LYS A 790 2.09 1.57 37.49
N ALA A 791 2.48 2.20 38.61
CA ALA A 791 3.48 3.26 38.60
C ALA A 791 4.85 2.77 38.10
N LEU A 792 5.31 1.59 38.55
CA LEU A 792 6.54 0.97 38.06
C LEU A 792 6.46 0.63 36.56
N PHE A 793 5.34 0.05 36.12
CA PHE A 793 5.11 -0.28 34.71
C PHE A 793 5.11 0.95 33.82
N ASN A 794 4.52 2.07 34.26
CA ASN A 794 4.56 3.34 33.54
C ASN A 794 6.00 3.87 33.36
N ILE A 795 6.86 3.69 34.38
CA ILE A 795 8.28 4.06 34.28
C ILE A 795 8.98 3.16 33.25
N LEU A 796 8.75 1.84 33.31
CA LEU A 796 9.31 0.88 32.36
C LEU A 796 8.82 1.16 30.93
N GLN A 797 7.55 1.50 30.74
CA GLN A 797 7.00 1.87 29.45
C GLN A 797 7.62 3.16 28.90
N ARG A 798 7.89 4.15 29.76
CA ARG A 798 8.62 5.36 29.36
C ARG A 798 10.06 5.03 28.90
N ILE A 799 10.76 4.16 29.62
CA ILE A 799 12.10 3.69 29.22
C ILE A 799 12.03 2.90 27.91
N SER A 800 11.05 2.00 27.78
CA SER A 800 10.81 1.23 26.55
C SER A 800 10.56 2.15 25.36
N ASN A 801 9.69 3.15 25.49
CA ASN A 801 9.39 4.11 24.42
C ASN A 801 10.64 4.92 24.03
N PHE A 802 11.49 5.28 25.00
CA PHE A 802 12.77 5.93 24.73
C PHE A 802 13.73 5.02 23.95
N LEU A 803 13.88 3.75 24.37
CA LEU A 803 14.69 2.77 23.66
C LEU A 803 14.15 2.47 22.25
N VAL A 804 12.84 2.43 22.09
CA VAL A 804 12.15 2.26 20.81
C VAL A 804 12.40 3.45 19.91
N GLY A 805 12.37 4.68 20.42
CA GLY A 805 12.71 5.87 19.64
C GLY A 805 14.16 5.84 19.13
N ILE A 806 15.11 5.44 19.98
CA ILE A 806 16.51 5.23 19.59
C ILE A 806 16.60 4.12 18.53
N GLY A 807 16.00 2.96 18.81
CA GLY A 807 16.02 1.80 17.93
C GLY A 807 15.39 2.10 16.56
N ALA A 808 14.23 2.73 16.52
CA ALA A 808 13.56 3.10 15.29
C ALA A 808 14.35 4.13 14.48
N TRP A 809 15.02 5.07 15.14
CA TRP A 809 15.89 6.02 14.47
C TRP A 809 17.10 5.34 13.83
N TYR A 810 17.82 4.50 14.58
CA TYR A 810 19.00 3.80 14.05
C TYR A 810 18.65 2.71 13.02
N ILE A 811 17.58 1.95 13.25
CA ILE A 811 17.18 0.84 12.39
C ILE A 811 16.47 1.37 11.15
N PHE A 812 15.43 2.20 11.30
CA PHE A 812 14.59 2.59 10.17
C PHE A 812 14.95 3.96 9.56
N GLY A 813 15.87 4.71 10.17
CA GLY A 813 16.12 6.10 9.80
C GLY A 813 14.92 7.01 10.07
N VAL A 814 13.93 6.54 10.83
CA VAL A 814 12.72 7.32 11.14
C VAL A 814 13.07 8.22 12.32
N ARG A 815 13.39 9.48 12.02
CA ARG A 815 13.53 10.51 13.04
C ARG A 815 12.12 10.93 13.45
N GLU A 816 11.58 10.34 14.51
CA GLU A 816 10.35 10.89 15.10
C GLU A 816 10.65 12.32 15.56
N VAL A 817 9.96 13.28 14.97
CA VAL A 817 9.91 14.66 15.45
C VAL A 817 9.22 14.58 16.81
N SER A 818 10.03 14.59 17.88
CA SER A 818 9.52 14.49 19.24
C SER A 818 8.47 15.58 19.48
N VAL A 819 7.33 15.16 20.01
CA VAL A 819 6.09 15.91 20.35
C VAL A 819 6.31 16.97 21.46
N ALA A 820 7.49 17.57 21.56
CA ALA A 820 7.78 18.66 22.47
C ALA A 820 8.72 19.68 21.81
N GLY A 821 8.19 20.45 20.85
CA GLY A 821 8.71 21.78 20.51
C GLY A 821 9.98 21.88 19.65
N VAL A 822 10.33 20.86 18.86
CA VAL A 822 11.46 20.97 17.91
C VAL A 822 10.97 21.59 16.60
N LYS A 823 11.47 22.81 16.32
CA LYS A 823 11.35 23.50 15.03
C LYS A 823 11.60 22.53 13.87
N GLU A 824 10.71 22.56 12.88
CA GLU A 824 10.88 21.93 11.57
C GLU A 824 12.33 22.08 11.09
N ILE A 825 13.10 20.99 11.16
CA ILE A 825 14.33 20.89 10.40
C ILE A 825 13.88 20.35 9.04
N ASP A 826 13.94 21.26 8.07
CA ASP A 826 13.62 21.11 6.65
C ASP A 826 13.74 19.66 6.16
N THR A 827 12.59 19.01 5.93
CA THR A 827 12.49 17.85 5.03
C THR A 827 12.83 18.21 3.57
N LYS A 828 13.13 19.49 3.29
CA LYS A 828 13.59 19.99 1.99
C LYS A 828 14.89 19.36 1.51
N ASP A 829 15.77 18.84 2.37
CA ASP A 829 17.01 18.23 1.88
C ASP A 829 16.76 16.84 1.27
N ALA A 830 15.87 16.04 1.88
CA ALA A 830 15.51 14.72 1.36
C ALA A 830 14.55 14.80 0.15
N GLU A 831 13.63 15.77 0.14
CA GLU A 831 12.81 16.07 -1.04
C GLU A 831 13.61 16.78 -2.13
N GLY A 832 14.59 17.62 -1.77
CA GLY A 832 15.47 18.34 -2.69
C GLY A 832 16.39 17.40 -3.46
N ASP A 833 17.00 16.41 -2.80
CA ASP A 833 17.79 15.39 -3.48
C ASP A 833 16.95 14.49 -4.39
N GLU A 834 15.70 14.20 -4.02
CA GLU A 834 14.78 13.44 -4.87
C GLU A 834 14.25 14.27 -6.06
N TRP A 835 13.96 15.55 -5.83
CA TRP A 835 13.54 16.51 -6.85
C TRP A 835 14.67 16.76 -7.84
N ASN A 836 15.90 16.93 -7.37
CA ASN A 836 17.09 17.04 -8.21
C ASN A 836 17.32 15.76 -9.03
N GLY A 837 17.11 14.58 -8.45
CA GLY A 837 17.16 13.31 -9.20
C GLY A 837 16.09 13.20 -10.29
N ARG A 838 14.86 13.68 -10.03
CA ARG A 838 13.76 13.71 -11.00
C ARG A 838 13.96 14.77 -12.08
N ILE A 839 14.42 15.97 -11.71
CA ILE A 839 14.82 17.02 -12.64
C ILE A 839 15.91 16.48 -13.55
N HIS A 840 16.96 15.88 -13.00
CA HIS A 840 18.05 15.35 -13.82
C HIS A 840 17.57 14.26 -14.78
N TYR A 841 16.69 13.36 -14.33
CA TYR A 841 16.07 12.37 -15.22
C TYR A 841 15.20 13.01 -16.30
N MET A 842 14.39 14.01 -15.96
CA MET A 842 13.58 14.75 -16.93
C MET A 842 14.46 15.52 -17.92
N GLU A 843 15.53 16.18 -17.46
CA GLU A 843 16.53 16.83 -18.32
C GLU A 843 17.16 15.83 -19.28
N MET A 844 17.55 14.65 -18.78
CA MET A 844 18.15 13.59 -19.60
C MET A 844 17.15 13.03 -20.62
N PHE A 845 15.88 12.86 -20.23
CA PHE A 845 14.81 12.43 -21.14
C PHE A 845 14.46 13.49 -22.18
N ILE A 846 14.37 14.75 -21.77
CA ILE A 846 14.13 15.91 -22.65
C ILE A 846 15.29 16.06 -23.63
N GLN A 847 16.55 15.92 -23.17
CA GLN A 847 17.72 15.92 -24.04
C GLN A 847 17.70 14.75 -25.02
N LYS A 848 17.29 13.55 -24.58
CA LYS A 848 17.14 12.40 -25.46
C LYS A 848 16.07 12.64 -26.53
N ALA A 849 14.92 13.17 -26.15
CA ALA A 849 13.84 13.52 -27.08
C ALA A 849 14.24 14.65 -28.04
N LEU A 850 14.94 15.67 -27.53
CA LEU A 850 15.49 16.76 -28.35
C LEU A 850 16.53 16.26 -29.36
N ASN A 851 17.43 15.36 -28.94
CA ASN A 851 18.41 14.76 -29.84
C ASN A 851 17.74 13.91 -30.92
N GLN A 852 16.74 13.09 -30.56
CA GLN A 852 15.95 12.33 -31.55
C GLN A 852 15.22 13.26 -32.53
N THR A 853 14.59 14.33 -32.04
CA THR A 853 13.88 15.30 -32.89
C THR A 853 14.86 16.04 -33.81
N LYS A 854 16.06 16.36 -33.31
CA LYS A 854 17.13 16.98 -34.10
C LYS A 854 17.63 16.04 -35.21
N ASP A 855 17.81 14.76 -34.90
CA ASP A 855 18.23 13.75 -35.88
C ASP A 855 17.16 13.56 -36.96
N ASP A 856 15.88 13.49 -36.59
CA ASP A 856 14.75 13.41 -37.53
C ASP A 856 14.66 14.65 -38.44
N ILE A 857 14.84 15.86 -37.89
CA ILE A 857 14.86 17.10 -38.68
C ILE A 857 16.05 17.12 -39.64
N SER A 858 17.22 16.65 -39.19
CA SER A 858 18.44 16.60 -40.02
C SER A 858 18.24 15.65 -41.21
N LEU A 859 17.61 14.50 -40.99
CA LEU A 859 17.21 13.56 -42.05
C LEU A 859 16.22 14.18 -43.04
N GLN A 860 15.23 14.94 -42.57
CA GLN A 860 14.27 15.63 -43.45
C GLN A 860 14.93 16.74 -44.28
N ILE A 861 15.89 17.47 -43.72
CA ILE A 861 16.67 18.48 -44.45
C ILE A 861 17.52 17.81 -45.51
N GLU A 862 18.23 16.72 -45.20
CA GLU A 862 19.04 15.98 -46.16
C GLU A 862 18.18 15.41 -47.31
N GLU A 863 16.98 14.91 -46.99
CA GLU A 863 16.02 14.47 -48.01
C GLU A 863 15.51 15.62 -48.89
N LEU A 864 15.24 16.79 -48.31
CA LEU A 864 14.83 17.99 -49.05
C LEU A 864 15.95 18.53 -49.94
N GLU A 865 17.19 18.58 -49.44
CA GLU A 865 18.36 18.99 -50.22
C GLU A 865 18.59 18.06 -51.41
N LYS A 866 18.47 16.74 -51.19
CA LYS A 866 18.53 15.75 -52.28
C LYS A 866 17.44 15.98 -53.33
N ARG A 867 16.19 16.21 -52.91
CA ARG A 867 15.08 16.51 -53.82
C ARG A 867 15.28 17.83 -54.57
N MET A 868 15.88 18.85 -53.95
CA MET A 868 16.20 20.11 -54.61
C MET A 868 17.32 19.94 -55.64
N ALA A 869 18.38 19.18 -55.31
CA ALA A 869 19.46 18.87 -56.23
C ALA A 869 18.97 18.07 -57.44
N GLU A 870 18.09 17.08 -57.24
CA GLU A 870 17.44 16.33 -58.33
C GLU A 870 16.60 17.24 -59.23
N LYS A 871 15.82 18.18 -58.65
CA LYS A 871 15.06 19.16 -59.43
C LYS A 871 15.95 20.13 -60.18
N GLN A 872 17.06 20.57 -59.59
CA GLN A 872 18.05 21.44 -60.25
C GLN A 872 18.78 20.74 -61.39
N ALA A 873 19.00 19.43 -61.30
CA ALA A 873 19.63 18.65 -62.37
C ALA A 873 18.66 18.36 -63.55
N LEU A 874 17.35 18.41 -63.30
CA LEU A 874 16.31 18.25 -64.32
C LEU A 874 15.98 19.55 -65.08
N LEU A 875 16.23 20.70 -64.45
CA LEU A 875 16.12 22.04 -65.06
C LEU A 875 17.39 22.37 -65.84
#